data_AF-A0A4Y9P5H3-F1
#
_entry.id   AF-A0A4Y9P5H3-F1
#
_cell.length_a   1.000
_cell.length_b   1.000
_cell.length_c   1.000
_cell.angle_alpha   90.00
_cell.angle_beta   90.00
_cell.angle_gamma   90.00
#
_symmetry.space_group_name_H-M   'P 1'
#
loop_
_entity.id
_entity.type
_entity.pdbx_description
1 polymer ?
#
loop_
_entity_poly.entity_id
_entity_poly.type
_entity_poly.pdbx_seq_one_letter_code
_entity_poly.pdbx_strand_id
1 'polypeptide(L)'
;MKFCPSCGARLPEGARFCENCGAPVGVPVAVAAPVAAGAPLPPVVATSEPVRQGAGPLPQYVQQPPLADAGTAPVWSAGPTASPAGPRKSRRGLLTGIGGVAAFGVFGVVGYFVYDQFTGPNGGADSPSAAVLELSAAADGEDAVTALSLLPPGEVGPIVDLYQTIESKATSTGVAAKDNPFAGFDLRLDDVAVQTEELGPDVASVTITSGTVSWALDPDKLQGPLRIADGDVRRATEGSADLVEVTRDATEGAPLRLMTVERDGKWYVSPTYTLLELWRVNQGLPAPDFSKEIDLTGTGADSATAAVEEAAQALARYDVDGFLDLLSPDEAAALYHYRDAIVSSLHQDGALAELQSETQLTVEAVNATAGDEVDDRVPVTIRSANGSLAGNRDFITWTLDRNCLSYVENGDPEGGCLDQALTDAGVRSEVASEFPSLTLLTQEVDGRWYLSPMATVVAETRRLVARLDADDVASLLHVPQFGGVDGQLEEGKTLDGSVEQPYDYALYEMDVPAGKVFSPCVDNSAGWSIYGPDGRPTSSQAVLAEDAGRYRVLVVGGESGSFSISPTLSSVEEVTVPSTVPAAGGGACGARMLSFDATAGEVVLFGTGNDDLVEILTPSGETVWTSVFEPAETGRHFLNVAADQDVDIETLPADVLTVGSSVTGTVAGSQPSTMRVFVPAGQEVAIEVEGEGSVYPYVELLTMDGSTVSSDSPGYYYSTATVFPYYESSAQMYELSVEDYFGESGTFRVTVVPQ
;
A
#
# COMPACT_ATOMS: atom_id res chain seq x y z
N MET A 1 -17.65 40.21 22.05
CA MET A 1 -17.65 39.64 20.68
C MET A 1 -18.00 38.15 20.78
N LYS A 2 -18.59 37.57 19.74
CA LYS A 2 -18.90 36.14 19.64
C LYS A 2 -18.45 35.60 18.29
N PHE A 3 -18.19 34.30 18.23
CA PHE A 3 -17.82 33.56 17.04
C PHE A 3 -18.80 32.41 16.84
N CYS A 4 -18.93 31.90 15.62
CA CYS A 4 -19.77 30.76 15.31
C CYS A 4 -19.14 29.48 15.88
N PRO A 5 -19.86 28.70 16.72
CA PRO A 5 -19.31 27.45 17.27
C PRO A 5 -19.11 26.36 16.21
N SER A 6 -19.67 26.52 15.00
CA SER A 6 -19.61 25.54 13.92
C SER A 6 -18.66 25.91 12.77
N CYS A 7 -17.98 27.06 12.81
CA CYS A 7 -17.03 27.46 11.76
C CYS A 7 -16.06 28.60 12.13
N GLY A 8 -15.95 28.99 13.41
CA GLY A 8 -15.08 30.08 13.88
C GLY A 8 -15.44 31.50 13.41
N ALA A 9 -16.32 31.68 12.42
CA ALA A 9 -16.63 32.99 11.82
C ALA A 9 -17.16 34.01 12.84
N ARG A 10 -16.67 35.26 12.78
CA ARG A 10 -17.05 36.33 13.71
C ARG A 10 -18.51 36.76 13.52
N LEU A 11 -19.31 36.70 14.59
CA LEU A 11 -20.74 36.98 14.55
C LEU A 11 -21.07 38.46 14.85
N PRO A 12 -22.03 39.07 14.12
CA PRO A 12 -22.68 40.31 14.53
C PRO A 12 -23.36 40.21 15.90
N GLU A 13 -23.48 41.33 16.62
CA GLU A 13 -24.19 41.33 17.90
C GLU A 13 -25.70 41.13 17.67
N GLY A 14 -26.26 40.07 18.27
CA GLY A 14 -27.65 39.66 18.09
C GLY A 14 -27.93 38.71 16.93
N ALA A 15 -26.90 38.26 16.20
CA ALA A 15 -27.04 37.24 15.17
C ALA A 15 -27.72 35.96 15.72
N ARG A 16 -28.72 35.46 14.99
CA ARG A 16 -29.46 34.21 15.29
C ARG A 16 -28.99 33.02 14.46
N PHE A 17 -28.28 33.28 13.37
CA PHE A 17 -27.68 32.31 12.48
C PHE A 17 -26.33 32.88 12.03
N CYS A 18 -25.38 32.03 11.68
CA CYS A 18 -24.13 32.45 11.09
C CYS A 18 -24.34 32.88 9.64
N GLU A 19 -23.91 34.08 9.27
CA GLU A 19 -24.00 34.60 7.89
C GLU A 19 -23.03 33.88 6.92
N ASN A 20 -22.07 33.11 7.44
CA ASN A 20 -21.08 32.36 6.64
C ASN A 20 -21.48 30.90 6.36
N CYS A 21 -22.09 30.20 7.35
CA CYS A 21 -22.44 28.77 7.22
C CYS A 21 -23.91 28.43 7.58
N GLY A 22 -24.75 29.42 7.86
CA GLY A 22 -26.17 29.22 8.22
C GLY A 22 -26.46 28.65 9.61
N ALA A 23 -25.45 28.13 10.34
CA ALA A 23 -25.65 27.46 11.64
C ALA A 23 -26.35 28.34 12.69
N PRO A 24 -27.34 27.83 13.46
CA PRO A 24 -28.09 28.60 14.44
C PRO A 24 -27.25 29.00 15.66
N VAL A 25 -27.41 30.25 16.11
CA VAL A 25 -26.64 30.84 17.19
C VAL A 25 -27.52 31.00 18.44
N GLY A 26 -27.24 30.19 19.48
CA GLY A 26 -27.73 30.44 20.84
C GLY A 26 -29.04 29.74 21.23
N VAL A 27 -29.36 28.59 20.63
CA VAL A 27 -30.28 27.63 21.27
C VAL A 27 -29.44 26.77 22.23
N PRO A 28 -29.75 26.71 23.54
CA PRO A 28 -29.07 25.78 24.43
C PRO A 28 -29.51 24.35 24.11
N VAL A 29 -28.53 23.46 23.86
CA VAL A 29 -28.80 22.01 23.78
C VAL A 29 -29.37 21.57 25.13
N ALA A 30 -30.55 20.96 25.12
CA ALA A 30 -31.21 20.50 26.32
C ALA A 30 -30.52 19.22 26.82
N VAL A 31 -29.63 19.36 27.80
CA VAL A 31 -29.00 18.23 28.49
C VAL A 31 -30.10 17.31 29.04
N ALA A 32 -30.13 16.07 28.56
CA ALA A 32 -31.10 15.08 29.02
C ALA A 32 -30.80 14.71 30.47
N ALA A 33 -31.75 14.93 31.38
CA ALA A 33 -31.58 14.58 32.79
C ALA A 33 -31.56 13.05 32.97
N PRO A 34 -30.75 12.52 33.91
CA PRO A 34 -30.63 11.07 34.11
C PRO A 34 -31.97 10.44 34.53
N VAL A 35 -32.35 9.37 33.85
CA VAL A 35 -33.59 8.63 34.13
C VAL A 35 -33.40 7.79 35.39
N ALA A 36 -34.16 8.11 36.45
CA ALA A 36 -34.15 7.34 37.69
C ALA A 36 -34.74 5.93 37.47
N ALA A 37 -34.07 4.91 38.00
CA ALA A 37 -34.52 3.52 37.89
C ALA A 37 -35.82 3.27 38.71
N GLY A 38 -36.82 2.62 38.09
CA GLY A 38 -37.98 2.10 38.82
C GLY A 38 -39.34 2.20 38.13
N ALA A 39 -39.53 1.55 36.97
CA ALA A 39 -40.85 1.25 36.42
C ALA A 39 -40.85 -0.13 35.73
N PRO A 40 -41.87 -1.00 35.95
CA PRO A 40 -41.89 -2.35 35.39
C PRO A 40 -42.36 -2.36 33.92
N LEU A 41 -41.76 -3.24 33.11
CA LEU A 41 -42.14 -3.48 31.71
C LEU A 41 -43.48 -4.24 31.60
N PRO A 42 -44.28 -3.98 30.55
CA PRO A 42 -45.48 -4.76 30.25
C PRO A 42 -45.12 -6.17 29.71
N PRO A 43 -46.00 -7.17 29.89
CA PRO A 43 -45.72 -8.56 29.48
C PRO A 43 -45.78 -8.74 27.96
N VAL A 44 -44.77 -9.41 27.40
CA VAL A 44 -44.75 -9.85 26.00
C VAL A 44 -45.73 -11.02 25.81
N VAL A 45 -46.61 -10.91 24.81
CA VAL A 45 -47.54 -11.98 24.43
C VAL A 45 -46.91 -12.83 23.33
N ALA A 46 -46.57 -14.08 23.64
CA ALA A 46 -46.11 -15.05 22.64
C ALA A 46 -47.30 -15.66 21.88
N THR A 47 -47.29 -15.54 20.55
CA THR A 47 -48.26 -16.19 19.66
C THR A 47 -47.73 -17.54 19.18
N SER A 48 -48.40 -18.64 19.52
CA SER A 48 -48.10 -19.98 19.03
C SER A 48 -49.21 -20.51 18.14
N GLU A 49 -48.87 -20.90 16.90
CA GLU A 49 -49.80 -21.59 16.00
C GLU A 49 -49.65 -23.13 16.09
N PRO A 50 -50.75 -23.90 15.98
CA PRO A 50 -50.73 -25.34 16.26
C PRO A 50 -50.51 -26.20 15.00
N VAL A 51 -49.41 -26.97 14.98
CA VAL A 51 -49.20 -28.04 13.99
C VAL A 51 -50.24 -29.16 14.20
N ARG A 52 -51.07 -29.43 13.18
CA ARG A 52 -51.97 -30.59 13.16
C ARG A 52 -51.29 -31.79 12.51
N GLN A 53 -51.32 -32.93 13.19
CA GLN A 53 -50.95 -34.23 12.59
C GLN A 53 -52.12 -34.79 11.77
N GLY A 54 -51.80 -35.37 10.60
CA GLY A 54 -52.72 -36.12 9.76
C GLY A 54 -51.94 -37.11 8.88
N ALA A 55 -52.30 -38.38 8.90
CA ALA A 55 -51.52 -39.45 8.27
C ALA A 55 -52.01 -39.80 6.85
N GLY A 56 -51.07 -40.08 5.94
CA GLY A 56 -51.29 -40.61 4.59
C GLY A 56 -50.20 -41.65 4.23
N PRO A 57 -50.45 -42.56 3.28
CA PRO A 57 -49.62 -43.76 3.10
C PRO A 57 -48.31 -43.52 2.32
N LEU A 58 -47.31 -44.35 2.64
CA LEU A 58 -46.00 -44.38 1.97
C LEU A 58 -46.07 -45.03 0.57
N PRO A 59 -45.38 -44.50 -0.45
CA PRO A 59 -45.13 -45.20 -1.71
C PRO A 59 -44.09 -46.33 -1.51
N GLN A 60 -44.07 -47.29 -2.45
CA GLN A 60 -43.35 -48.56 -2.30
C GLN A 60 -41.93 -48.52 -2.89
N TYR A 61 -41.01 -49.30 -2.29
CA TYR A 61 -39.70 -49.59 -2.88
C TYR A 61 -39.84 -50.35 -4.21
N VAL A 62 -39.19 -49.83 -5.26
CA VAL A 62 -39.00 -50.56 -6.53
C VAL A 62 -37.82 -51.52 -6.36
N GLN A 63 -38.00 -52.78 -6.78
CA GLN A 63 -36.94 -53.79 -6.75
C GLN A 63 -36.04 -53.68 -7.99
N GLN A 64 -34.72 -53.77 -7.81
CA GLN A 64 -33.78 -54.03 -8.89
C GLN A 64 -33.74 -55.53 -9.25
N PRO A 65 -33.56 -55.89 -10.54
CA PRO A 65 -33.36 -57.28 -10.96
C PRO A 65 -31.92 -57.77 -10.72
N PRO A 66 -31.69 -59.05 -10.38
CA PRO A 66 -30.35 -59.59 -10.14
C PRO A 66 -29.74 -60.30 -11.37
N LEU A 67 -28.49 -59.94 -11.71
CA LEU A 67 -27.52 -60.68 -12.54
C LEU A 67 -26.12 -60.09 -12.24
N ALA A 68 -24.98 -60.77 -12.38
CA ALA A 68 -24.67 -62.21 -12.27
C ALA A 68 -23.15 -62.32 -12.08
N ASP A 69 -22.66 -63.36 -11.39
CA ASP A 69 -21.23 -63.48 -11.03
C ASP A 69 -20.37 -64.01 -12.19
N ALA A 70 -19.39 -63.21 -12.63
CA ALA A 70 -18.34 -63.56 -13.59
C ALA A 70 -17.17 -62.58 -13.47
N GLY A 71 -16.05 -63.01 -12.86
CA GLY A 71 -14.97 -62.11 -12.47
C GLY A 71 -13.85 -61.89 -13.51
N THR A 72 -13.29 -60.69 -13.47
CA THR A 72 -11.89 -60.37 -13.84
C THR A 72 -11.47 -59.14 -13.04
N ALA A 73 -10.24 -59.11 -12.50
CA ALA A 73 -9.75 -57.98 -11.70
C ALA A 73 -9.11 -56.90 -12.58
N PRO A 74 -9.58 -55.65 -12.58
CA PRO A 74 -8.90 -54.52 -13.21
C PRO A 74 -7.77 -53.98 -12.33
N VAL A 75 -6.81 -53.31 -12.98
CA VAL A 75 -5.69 -52.60 -12.32
C VAL A 75 -6.20 -51.34 -11.60
N TRP A 76 -5.52 -50.95 -10.52
CA TRP A 76 -5.75 -49.66 -9.86
C TRP A 76 -5.42 -48.49 -10.81
N SER A 77 -6.44 -47.76 -11.23
CA SER A 77 -6.29 -46.42 -11.81
C SER A 77 -6.55 -45.37 -10.72
N ALA A 78 -5.76 -44.30 -10.70
CA ALA A 78 -6.00 -43.19 -9.77
C ALA A 78 -7.37 -42.55 -10.05
N GLY A 79 -8.08 -42.15 -8.98
CA GLY A 79 -9.24 -41.29 -9.08
C GLY A 79 -8.85 -39.89 -9.55
N PRO A 80 -9.80 -39.09 -10.08
CA PRO A 80 -9.51 -37.73 -10.51
C PRO A 80 -9.00 -36.89 -9.35
N THR A 81 -7.98 -36.07 -9.60
CA THR A 81 -7.49 -35.05 -8.68
C THR A 81 -8.60 -34.06 -8.34
N ALA A 82 -8.65 -33.59 -7.10
CA ALA A 82 -9.49 -32.47 -6.74
C ALA A 82 -9.10 -31.23 -7.57
N SER A 83 -10.09 -30.50 -8.09
CA SER A 83 -9.84 -29.23 -8.77
C SER A 83 -9.11 -28.26 -7.81
N PRO A 84 -8.11 -27.50 -8.30
CA PRO A 84 -7.52 -26.45 -7.49
C PRO A 84 -8.59 -25.42 -7.10
N ALA A 85 -8.52 -24.91 -5.87
CA ALA A 85 -9.35 -23.79 -5.47
C ALA A 85 -9.02 -22.56 -6.33
N GLY A 86 -10.04 -21.88 -6.85
CA GLY A 86 -9.85 -20.69 -7.69
C GLY A 86 -9.07 -19.58 -6.97
N PRO A 87 -8.30 -18.76 -7.70
CA PRO A 87 -7.48 -17.72 -7.08
C PRO A 87 -8.35 -16.71 -6.33
N ARG A 88 -8.07 -16.54 -5.03
CA ARG A 88 -8.66 -15.45 -4.24
C ARG A 88 -8.19 -14.11 -4.82
N LYS A 89 -9.12 -13.23 -5.25
CA LYS A 89 -8.80 -11.86 -5.70
C LYS A 89 -7.93 -11.17 -4.64
N SER A 90 -6.67 -10.86 -4.97
CA SER A 90 -5.77 -10.20 -4.03
C SER A 90 -6.14 -8.71 -3.93
N ARG A 91 -6.62 -8.25 -2.78
CA ARG A 91 -6.96 -6.83 -2.52
C ARG A 91 -5.72 -5.96 -2.24
N ARG A 92 -4.59 -6.24 -2.92
CA ARG A 92 -3.29 -5.62 -2.64
C ARG A 92 -3.28 -4.09 -2.76
N GLY A 93 -4.07 -3.52 -3.69
CA GLY A 93 -4.13 -2.07 -3.91
C GLY A 93 -4.84 -1.24 -2.82
N LEU A 94 -5.56 -1.86 -1.86
CA LEU A 94 -6.19 -1.12 -0.76
C LEU A 94 -5.25 -0.94 0.43
N LEU A 95 -4.38 -1.92 0.67
CA LEU A 95 -3.43 -1.93 1.80
C LEU A 95 -2.29 -0.91 1.61
N THR A 96 -1.91 -0.62 0.38
CA THR A 96 -0.85 0.35 0.04
C THR A 96 -1.24 1.81 0.33
N GLY A 97 -2.52 2.16 0.21
CA GLY A 97 -2.98 3.54 0.43
C GLY A 97 -3.15 3.91 1.91
N ILE A 98 -3.73 3.01 2.71
CA ILE A 98 -4.11 3.31 4.12
C ILE A 98 -3.10 2.75 5.13
N GLY A 99 -2.50 1.58 4.85
CA GLY A 99 -1.57 0.93 5.76
C GLY A 99 -0.27 1.69 6.01
N GLY A 100 0.19 2.48 5.02
CA GLY A 100 1.32 3.40 5.21
C GLY A 100 0.97 4.60 6.10
N VAL A 101 -0.12 5.31 5.76
CA VAL A 101 -0.50 6.57 6.43
C VAL A 101 -0.88 6.34 7.91
N ALA A 102 -1.62 5.27 8.22
CA ALA A 102 -2.02 4.97 9.60
C ALA A 102 -0.83 4.53 10.50
N ALA A 103 0.26 4.03 9.93
CA ALA A 103 1.45 3.59 10.67
C ALA A 103 2.54 4.65 10.77
N PHE A 104 2.75 5.45 9.71
CA PHE A 104 3.77 6.50 9.68
C PHE A 104 3.27 7.89 10.09
N GLY A 105 1.96 8.17 9.99
CA GLY A 105 1.37 9.49 10.31
C GLY A 105 1.52 9.92 11.77
N VAL A 106 1.86 8.99 12.68
CA VAL A 106 2.12 9.27 14.12
C VAL A 106 3.59 9.68 14.37
N PHE A 107 4.49 9.53 13.40
CA PHE A 107 5.95 9.64 13.59
C PHE A 107 6.65 10.79 12.86
N GLY A 108 5.89 11.75 12.32
CA GLY A 108 6.40 13.02 11.82
C GLY A 108 5.60 14.20 12.39
N VAL A 109 5.96 15.50 12.32
CA VAL A 109 7.23 16.28 12.34
C VAL A 109 6.79 17.77 12.56
N VAL A 110 7.36 18.75 13.29
CA VAL A 110 8.16 18.97 14.54
C VAL A 110 7.78 20.39 15.04
N GLY A 111 7.92 20.71 16.35
CA GLY A 111 7.74 22.09 16.88
C GLY A 111 8.73 22.48 17.99
N TYR A 112 9.37 23.64 17.89
CA TYR A 112 10.44 24.11 18.80
C TYR A 112 9.92 24.60 20.18
N PHE A 113 9.62 23.67 21.09
CA PHE A 113 9.40 23.78 22.54
C PHE A 113 8.98 22.35 23.00
N VAL A 114 9.40 21.70 24.10
CA VAL A 114 10.06 22.09 25.36
C VAL A 114 10.87 20.90 25.94
N TYR A 115 12.13 21.07 26.37
CA TYR A 115 12.88 20.06 27.16
C TYR A 115 12.33 19.92 28.62
N ASP A 116 11.83 21.04 29.14
CA ASP A 116 11.21 21.26 30.47
C ASP A 116 9.77 20.72 30.60
N GLN A 117 9.17 20.11 29.56
CA GLN A 117 7.87 19.41 29.65
C GLN A 117 8.02 17.89 29.74
N PHE A 118 8.87 17.27 28.92
CA PHE A 118 9.06 15.80 28.94
C PHE A 118 9.71 15.29 30.25
N THR A 119 10.37 16.19 30.99
CA THR A 119 10.85 15.97 32.37
C THR A 119 10.04 16.75 33.43
N GLY A 120 8.93 17.36 33.01
CA GLY A 120 8.05 18.21 33.83
C GLY A 120 6.65 17.61 34.01
N PRO A 121 5.80 18.21 34.87
CA PRO A 121 4.50 17.64 35.26
C PRO A 121 3.38 17.83 34.21
N ASN A 122 3.72 17.81 32.91
CA ASN A 122 2.84 18.19 31.81
C ASN A 122 2.88 17.21 30.61
N GLY A 123 3.37 15.98 30.80
CA GLY A 123 3.15 14.86 29.88
C GLY A 123 1.93 14.04 30.30
N GLY A 124 1.30 13.36 29.34
CA GLY A 124 0.16 12.47 29.57
C GLY A 124 -1.14 13.16 30.05
N ALA A 125 -2.25 12.48 29.83
CA ALA A 125 -3.60 12.98 30.10
C ALA A 125 -4.14 12.54 31.48
N ASP A 126 -5.25 13.15 31.90
CA ASP A 126 -5.88 12.87 33.20
C ASP A 126 -6.72 11.57 33.23
N SER A 127 -6.86 10.86 32.10
CA SER A 127 -7.55 9.56 32.02
C SER A 127 -7.18 8.75 30.76
N PRO A 128 -7.47 7.43 30.71
CA PRO A 128 -7.29 6.61 29.51
C PRO A 128 -7.94 7.19 28.24
N SER A 129 -9.20 7.62 28.36
CA SER A 129 -9.95 8.17 27.23
C SER A 129 -9.48 9.58 26.86
N ALA A 130 -9.02 10.36 27.83
CA ALA A 130 -8.41 11.66 27.56
C ALA A 130 -7.11 11.50 26.75
N ALA A 131 -6.26 10.52 27.06
CA ALA A 131 -5.01 10.29 26.33
C ALA A 131 -5.24 10.02 24.83
N VAL A 132 -6.24 9.20 24.50
CA VAL A 132 -6.60 8.92 23.09
C VAL A 132 -7.28 10.10 22.40
N LEU A 133 -8.15 10.84 23.10
CA LEU A 133 -8.83 12.02 22.53
C LEU A 133 -7.87 13.19 22.31
N GLU A 134 -6.93 13.42 23.23
CA GLU A 134 -5.87 14.41 23.09
C GLU A 134 -4.88 14.00 21.99
N LEU A 135 -4.58 12.71 21.82
CA LEU A 135 -3.75 12.21 20.70
C LEU A 135 -4.47 12.37 19.35
N SER A 136 -5.78 12.16 19.31
CA SER A 136 -6.60 12.42 18.11
C SER A 136 -6.63 13.91 17.77
N ALA A 137 -6.76 14.79 18.77
CA ALA A 137 -6.71 16.24 18.58
C ALA A 137 -5.32 16.76 18.20
N ALA A 138 -4.25 16.09 18.66
CA ALA A 138 -2.89 16.37 18.23
C ALA A 138 -2.68 16.00 16.75
N ALA A 139 -3.22 14.85 16.31
CA ALA A 139 -3.19 14.45 14.90
C ALA A 139 -4.04 15.38 13.99
N ASP A 140 -5.22 15.81 14.43
CA ASP A 140 -6.07 16.81 13.74
C ASP A 140 -5.40 18.19 13.62
N GLY A 141 -4.58 18.56 14.61
CA GLY A 141 -3.80 19.80 14.60
C GLY A 141 -2.43 19.69 13.93
N GLU A 142 -2.06 18.52 13.42
CA GLU A 142 -0.70 18.15 12.94
C GLU A 142 0.41 18.41 14.00
N ASP A 143 0.02 18.50 15.28
CA ASP A 143 0.89 18.74 16.43
C ASP A 143 1.52 17.45 16.94
N ALA A 144 2.52 17.00 16.18
CA ALA A 144 3.34 15.84 16.49
C ALA A 144 4.11 15.96 17.83
N VAL A 145 4.31 17.15 18.38
CA VAL A 145 4.97 17.34 19.69
C VAL A 145 3.99 17.00 20.82
N THR A 146 2.77 17.51 20.75
CA THR A 146 1.70 17.10 21.68
C THR A 146 1.41 15.61 21.53
N ALA A 147 1.36 15.07 20.31
CA ALA A 147 1.20 13.63 20.07
C ALA A 147 2.27 12.79 20.78
N LEU A 148 3.56 13.12 20.60
CA LEU A 148 4.68 12.45 21.28
C LEU A 148 4.61 12.60 22.81
N SER A 149 4.09 13.70 23.35
CA SER A 149 3.93 13.91 24.80
C SER A 149 2.85 13.04 25.47
N LEU A 150 2.03 12.37 24.67
CA LEU A 150 0.94 11.48 25.10
C LEU A 150 1.30 9.99 25.01
N LEU A 151 2.53 9.67 24.60
CA LEU A 151 3.07 8.30 24.55
C LEU A 151 4.02 8.06 25.75
N PRO A 152 4.15 6.82 26.28
CA PRO A 152 4.90 6.57 27.51
C PRO A 152 6.37 6.98 27.40
N PRO A 153 6.96 7.69 28.40
CA PRO A 153 8.33 8.18 28.33
C PRO A 153 9.39 7.09 28.03
N GLY A 154 9.21 5.87 28.53
CA GLY A 154 10.07 4.72 28.22
C GLY A 154 9.96 4.19 26.78
N GLU A 155 8.82 4.43 26.11
CA GLU A 155 8.61 4.05 24.71
C GLU A 155 9.04 5.15 23.72
N VAL A 156 8.99 6.43 24.10
CA VAL A 156 9.28 7.56 23.17
C VAL A 156 10.45 8.46 23.50
N GLY A 157 11.01 8.44 24.72
CA GLY A 157 12.19 9.24 25.06
C GLY A 157 13.32 9.11 24.02
N PRO A 158 13.70 7.87 23.62
CA PRO A 158 14.61 7.64 22.51
C PRO A 158 14.08 8.15 21.15
N ILE A 159 12.79 7.92 20.84
CA ILE A 159 12.20 8.22 19.53
C ILE A 159 12.17 9.73 19.26
N VAL A 160 11.78 10.56 20.24
CA VAL A 160 11.78 12.03 20.15
C VAL A 160 13.17 12.56 19.75
N ASP A 161 14.22 11.97 20.30
CA ASP A 161 15.61 12.37 20.09
C ASP A 161 16.16 11.93 18.72
N LEU A 162 15.71 10.79 18.20
CA LEU A 162 15.91 10.38 16.81
C LEU A 162 15.19 11.32 15.83
N TYR A 163 13.93 11.62 16.12
CA TYR A 163 13.04 12.44 15.31
C TYR A 163 13.55 13.89 15.13
N GLN A 164 14.06 14.54 16.19
CA GLN A 164 14.79 15.81 16.08
C GLN A 164 16.05 15.69 15.18
N THR A 165 16.72 14.55 15.22
CA THR A 165 17.91 14.29 14.37
C THR A 165 17.48 14.16 12.90
N ILE A 166 16.34 13.52 12.61
CA ILE A 166 15.76 13.36 11.27
C ILE A 166 15.25 14.69 10.70
N GLU A 167 14.47 15.49 11.46
CA GLU A 167 13.95 16.78 10.98
C GLU A 167 15.06 17.77 10.64
N SER A 168 16.03 17.93 11.56
CA SER A 168 17.23 18.73 11.34
C SER A 168 17.96 18.29 10.06
N LYS A 169 18.03 16.97 9.82
CA LYS A 169 18.64 16.41 8.61
C LYS A 169 17.84 16.72 7.35
N ALA A 170 16.56 16.34 7.30
CA ALA A 170 15.67 16.55 6.16
C ALA A 170 15.52 18.04 5.79
N THR A 171 15.55 18.93 6.78
CA THR A 171 15.61 20.38 6.57
C THR A 171 16.95 20.81 5.98
N SER A 172 18.07 20.28 6.48
CA SER A 172 19.41 20.62 5.99
C SER A 172 19.70 20.11 4.57
N THR A 173 19.07 19.01 4.16
CA THR A 173 19.17 18.41 2.81
C THR A 173 18.08 18.89 1.85
N GLY A 174 17.15 19.75 2.30
CA GLY A 174 16.08 20.32 1.46
C GLY A 174 14.94 19.35 1.12
N VAL A 175 14.83 18.24 1.85
CA VAL A 175 13.76 17.22 1.73
C VAL A 175 12.46 17.72 2.36
N ALA A 176 12.55 18.46 3.47
CA ALA A 176 11.41 19.00 4.21
C ALA A 176 11.52 20.53 4.37
N ALA A 177 10.37 21.21 4.43
CA ALA A 177 10.33 22.64 4.69
C ALA A 177 10.51 22.93 6.19
N LYS A 178 11.51 23.77 6.51
CA LYS A 178 11.97 24.09 7.87
C LYS A 178 10.88 24.44 8.90
N ASP A 179 9.82 25.10 8.47
CA ASP A 179 8.74 25.59 9.35
C ASP A 179 7.38 24.93 9.03
N ASN A 180 7.34 23.97 8.09
CA ASN A 180 6.20 23.09 7.81
C ASN A 180 6.69 21.83 7.05
N PRO A 181 7.14 20.80 7.76
CA PRO A 181 7.62 19.55 7.15
C PRO A 181 6.50 18.72 6.50
N PHE A 182 5.25 18.95 6.86
CA PHE A 182 4.04 18.35 6.27
C PHE A 182 3.45 19.18 5.12
N ALA A 183 4.16 20.19 4.58
CA ALA A 183 3.63 21.06 3.53
C ALA A 183 3.17 20.27 2.29
N GLY A 184 1.87 20.03 2.17
CA GLY A 184 1.29 19.15 1.13
C GLY A 184 0.49 17.96 1.66
N PHE A 185 0.39 17.80 2.98
CA PHE A 185 -0.62 16.99 3.65
C PHE A 185 -1.58 17.91 4.43
N ASP A 186 -2.74 17.39 4.78
CA ASP A 186 -3.77 18.03 5.62
C ASP A 186 -4.67 16.92 6.19
N LEU A 187 -4.55 16.60 7.47
CA LEU A 187 -5.32 15.55 8.16
C LEU A 187 -6.38 16.15 9.09
N ARG A 188 -7.60 15.59 9.11
CA ARG A 188 -8.65 15.95 10.08
C ARG A 188 -9.37 14.76 10.68
N LEU A 189 -9.79 14.90 11.94
CA LEU A 189 -10.45 13.87 12.75
C LEU A 189 -11.71 14.43 13.45
N ASP A 190 -12.83 14.40 12.75
CA ASP A 190 -14.13 14.90 13.21
C ASP A 190 -14.88 13.88 14.10
N ASP A 191 -15.64 14.38 15.09
CA ASP A 191 -16.60 13.64 15.94
C ASP A 191 -16.07 12.30 16.55
N VAL A 192 -14.77 12.27 16.90
CA VAL A 192 -14.12 11.12 17.54
C VAL A 192 -14.73 10.85 18.92
N ALA A 193 -15.27 9.65 19.12
CA ALA A 193 -15.74 9.16 20.41
C ALA A 193 -15.10 7.82 20.76
N VAL A 194 -14.89 7.58 22.06
CA VAL A 194 -14.16 6.42 22.58
C VAL A 194 -14.89 5.74 23.73
N GLN A 195 -14.63 4.45 23.91
CA GLN A 195 -15.05 3.64 25.05
C GLN A 195 -13.82 3.06 25.74
N THR A 196 -13.70 3.28 27.05
CA THR A 196 -12.64 2.71 27.91
C THR A 196 -13.11 1.40 28.57
N GLU A 197 -12.21 0.41 28.62
CA GLU A 197 -12.31 -0.80 29.45
C GLU A 197 -11.04 -0.84 30.34
N GLU A 198 -11.21 -0.63 31.65
CA GLU A 198 -10.13 -0.77 32.65
C GLU A 198 -9.74 -2.25 32.78
N LEU A 199 -8.45 -2.57 32.67
CA LEU A 199 -7.93 -3.95 32.64
C LEU A 199 -7.09 -4.29 33.88
N GLY A 200 -6.37 -3.29 34.40
CA GLY A 200 -5.53 -3.36 35.60
C GLY A 200 -5.57 -2.03 36.37
N PRO A 201 -4.75 -1.85 37.42
CA PRO A 201 -4.65 -0.58 38.13
C PRO A 201 -3.98 0.50 37.27
N ASP A 202 -2.98 0.13 36.46
CA ASP A 202 -2.19 1.02 35.62
C ASP A 202 -2.37 0.75 34.11
N VAL A 203 -3.32 -0.11 33.70
CA VAL A 203 -3.56 -0.47 32.29
C VAL A 203 -5.05 -0.45 31.95
N ALA A 204 -5.40 0.21 30.85
CA ALA A 204 -6.75 0.22 30.30
C ALA A 204 -6.70 0.15 28.75
N SER A 205 -7.71 -0.46 28.13
CA SER A 205 -7.90 -0.40 26.68
C SER A 205 -8.95 0.64 26.31
N VAL A 206 -8.78 1.27 25.15
CA VAL A 206 -9.65 2.31 24.62
C VAL A 206 -10.00 1.95 23.18
N THR A 207 -11.28 1.78 22.91
CA THR A 207 -11.81 1.45 21.57
C THR A 207 -12.49 2.68 20.98
N ILE A 208 -12.20 3.03 19.74
CA ILE A 208 -12.90 4.09 19.01
C ILE A 208 -14.31 3.60 18.63
N THR A 209 -15.33 4.41 18.90
CA THR A 209 -16.75 4.06 18.71
C THR A 209 -17.50 4.97 17.74
N SER A 210 -16.95 6.15 17.43
CA SER A 210 -17.28 6.94 16.24
C SER A 210 -16.09 7.84 15.86
N GLY A 211 -16.11 8.36 14.64
CA GLY A 211 -15.22 9.40 14.15
C GLY A 211 -15.13 9.36 12.62
N THR A 212 -14.84 10.50 12.00
CA THR A 212 -14.52 10.57 10.57
C THR A 212 -13.07 11.02 10.43
N VAL A 213 -12.25 10.25 9.72
CA VAL A 213 -10.95 10.72 9.26
C VAL A 213 -11.09 11.27 7.85
N SER A 214 -10.53 12.45 7.59
CA SER A 214 -10.38 12.98 6.23
C SER A 214 -8.95 13.46 6.00
N TRP A 215 -8.50 13.35 4.76
CA TRP A 215 -7.14 13.69 4.35
C TRP A 215 -7.17 14.42 3.02
N ALA A 216 -6.21 15.33 2.80
CA ALA A 216 -5.93 15.89 1.49
C ALA A 216 -4.41 15.93 1.23
N LEU A 217 -3.98 15.25 0.16
CA LEU A 217 -2.64 15.43 -0.40
C LEU A 217 -2.67 16.55 -1.44
N ASP A 218 -1.78 17.53 -1.31
CA ASP A 218 -1.53 18.62 -2.26
C ASP A 218 -0.07 18.53 -2.76
N PRO A 219 0.17 17.89 -3.93
CA PRO A 219 1.50 17.72 -4.48
C PRO A 219 2.11 19.01 -5.06
N ASP A 220 1.39 20.15 -5.11
CA ASP A 220 1.98 21.45 -5.43
C ASP A 220 2.72 22.06 -4.24
N LYS A 221 2.29 21.76 -3.00
CA LYS A 221 2.93 22.24 -1.75
C LYS A 221 4.16 21.44 -1.32
N LEU A 222 4.26 20.16 -1.70
CA LEU A 222 5.41 19.29 -1.40
C LEU A 222 6.74 19.94 -1.83
N GLN A 223 7.82 19.66 -1.10
CA GLN A 223 9.14 20.24 -1.38
C GLN A 223 10.22 19.17 -1.57
N GLY A 224 11.36 19.58 -2.14
CA GLY A 224 12.52 18.71 -2.31
C GLY A 224 12.27 17.50 -3.22
N PRO A 225 13.05 16.41 -3.04
CA PRO A 225 12.83 15.13 -3.72
C PRO A 225 11.40 14.57 -3.62
N LEU A 226 10.62 14.88 -2.58
CA LEU A 226 9.25 14.36 -2.44
C LEU A 226 8.29 14.86 -3.55
N ARG A 227 8.69 15.86 -4.35
CA ARG A 227 7.98 16.28 -5.57
C ARG A 227 8.17 15.36 -6.78
N ILE A 228 9.13 14.42 -6.73
CA ILE A 228 9.63 13.64 -7.87
C ILE A 228 9.21 12.15 -7.76
N ALA A 229 8.58 11.75 -6.65
CA ALA A 229 8.09 10.39 -6.44
C ALA A 229 7.04 9.98 -7.50
N ASP A 230 7.18 8.77 -8.06
CA ASP A 230 6.27 8.25 -9.09
C ASP A 230 5.08 7.47 -8.48
N GLY A 231 4.04 7.23 -9.28
CA GLY A 231 2.80 6.58 -8.85
C GLY A 231 1.70 7.54 -8.39
N ASP A 232 0.80 7.07 -7.52
CA ASP A 232 -0.45 7.77 -7.18
C ASP A 232 -0.28 9.13 -6.46
N VAL A 233 0.92 9.41 -5.94
CA VAL A 233 1.33 10.73 -5.39
C VAL A 233 1.17 11.87 -6.41
N ARG A 234 1.09 11.55 -7.71
CA ARG A 234 0.97 12.50 -8.83
C ARG A 234 -0.37 13.25 -8.89
N ARG A 235 -1.38 12.89 -8.07
CA ARG A 235 -2.68 13.61 -8.01
C ARG A 235 -2.89 14.27 -6.65
N ALA A 236 -3.56 15.42 -6.66
CA ALA A 236 -4.19 15.91 -5.44
C ALA A 236 -5.27 14.91 -5.03
N THR A 237 -5.13 14.29 -3.86
CA THR A 237 -6.03 13.23 -3.39
C THR A 237 -6.68 13.66 -2.09
N GLU A 238 -7.93 14.12 -2.19
CA GLU A 238 -8.82 14.30 -1.04
C GLU A 238 -9.65 13.04 -0.80
N GLY A 239 -9.87 12.70 0.46
CA GLY A 239 -10.62 11.50 0.85
C GLY A 239 -11.17 11.60 2.27
N SER A 240 -12.16 10.76 2.57
CA SER A 240 -12.73 10.62 3.92
C SER A 240 -13.25 9.21 4.15
N ALA A 241 -13.12 8.72 5.38
CA ALA A 241 -13.58 7.39 5.79
C ALA A 241 -14.06 7.40 7.25
N ASP A 242 -14.98 6.49 7.59
CA ASP A 242 -15.38 6.24 8.97
C ASP A 242 -14.20 5.59 9.73
N LEU A 243 -13.82 6.17 10.87
CA LEU A 243 -12.66 5.77 11.65
C LEU A 243 -12.84 4.39 12.29
N VAL A 244 -14.07 3.94 12.51
CA VAL A 244 -14.42 2.59 13.00
C VAL A 244 -14.35 1.57 11.86
N GLU A 245 -14.57 1.96 10.61
CA GLU A 245 -14.32 1.11 9.44
C GLU A 245 -12.81 1.02 9.13
N VAL A 246 -12.07 2.14 9.14
CA VAL A 246 -10.61 2.16 8.95
C VAL A 246 -9.89 1.30 10.00
N THR A 247 -10.24 1.45 11.28
CA THR A 247 -9.63 0.63 12.35
C THR A 247 -10.03 -0.85 12.29
N ARG A 248 -11.20 -1.17 11.72
CA ARG A 248 -11.61 -2.56 11.44
C ARG A 248 -10.84 -3.18 10.30
N ASP A 249 -10.73 -2.51 9.16
CA ASP A 249 -10.01 -3.03 7.99
C ASP A 249 -8.51 -3.23 8.30
N ALA A 250 -7.93 -2.36 9.14
CA ALA A 250 -6.57 -2.53 9.66
C ALA A 250 -6.38 -3.73 10.60
N THR A 251 -7.46 -4.31 11.15
CA THR A 251 -7.43 -5.40 12.14
C THR A 251 -8.35 -6.58 11.78
N GLU A 252 -8.48 -6.85 10.46
CA GLU A 252 -9.26 -7.97 9.88
C GLU A 252 -10.72 -8.08 10.38
N GLY A 253 -11.34 -6.94 10.72
CA GLY A 253 -12.73 -6.81 11.16
C GLY A 253 -12.94 -6.77 12.68
N ALA A 254 -11.89 -6.99 13.48
CA ALA A 254 -11.92 -6.72 14.91
C ALA A 254 -11.99 -5.19 15.19
N PRO A 255 -12.42 -4.74 16.38
CA PRO A 255 -12.21 -3.35 16.79
C PRO A 255 -10.76 -3.16 17.27
N LEU A 256 -10.04 -2.15 16.76
CA LEU A 256 -8.72 -1.80 17.28
C LEU A 256 -8.84 -1.34 18.76
N ARG A 257 -8.01 -1.94 19.61
CA ARG A 257 -7.86 -1.60 21.03
C ARG A 257 -6.59 -0.78 21.23
N LEU A 258 -6.73 0.54 21.33
CA LEU A 258 -5.62 1.40 21.73
C LEU A 258 -5.36 1.18 23.21
N MET A 259 -4.19 0.65 23.54
CA MET A 259 -3.82 0.35 24.93
C MET A 259 -3.23 1.59 25.57
N THR A 260 -3.59 1.82 26.83
CA THR A 260 -3.15 2.98 27.62
C THR A 260 -2.59 2.53 28.96
N VAL A 261 -1.56 3.23 29.43
CA VAL A 261 -0.86 2.92 30.68
C VAL A 261 -0.71 4.16 31.56
N GLU A 262 -0.78 3.98 32.89
CA GLU A 262 -0.57 5.05 33.87
C GLU A 262 0.90 5.09 34.32
N ARG A 263 1.54 6.25 34.23
CA ARG A 263 2.88 6.51 34.78
C ARG A 263 2.85 7.86 35.52
N ASP A 264 3.36 7.90 36.75
CA ASP A 264 3.35 9.07 37.63
C ASP A 264 1.98 9.77 37.84
N GLY A 265 0.88 9.01 37.75
CA GLY A 265 -0.49 9.52 37.86
C GLY A 265 -1.01 10.21 36.60
N LYS A 266 -0.44 9.89 35.44
CA LYS A 266 -0.81 10.36 34.11
C LYS A 266 -0.96 9.21 33.13
N TRP A 267 -1.93 9.31 32.23
CA TRP A 267 -2.26 8.27 31.26
C TRP A 267 -1.67 8.57 29.89
N TYR A 268 -1.07 7.54 29.29
CA TYR A 268 -0.37 7.61 28.01
C TYR A 268 -0.86 6.49 27.08
N VAL A 269 -0.92 6.73 25.77
CA VAL A 269 -1.25 5.72 24.76
C VAL A 269 0.00 4.94 24.40
N SER A 270 0.04 3.64 24.64
CA SER A 270 1.21 2.79 24.39
C SER A 270 1.13 2.09 23.02
N PRO A 271 2.04 2.40 22.07
CA PRO A 271 2.16 1.63 20.84
C PRO A 271 2.52 0.16 21.12
N THR A 272 3.41 -0.12 22.07
CA THR A 272 3.92 -1.48 22.32
C THR A 272 2.84 -2.39 22.92
N TYR A 273 2.08 -1.94 23.92
CA TYR A 273 0.92 -2.69 24.41
C TYR A 273 -0.15 -2.83 23.32
N THR A 274 -0.39 -1.81 22.49
CA THR A 274 -1.38 -1.84 21.40
C THR A 274 -1.05 -2.92 20.36
N LEU A 275 0.21 -2.98 19.91
CA LEU A 275 0.69 -4.00 18.97
C LEU A 275 0.63 -5.41 19.56
N LEU A 276 1.00 -5.57 20.84
CA LEU A 276 0.93 -6.86 21.52
C LEU A 276 -0.51 -7.32 21.78
N GLU A 277 -1.45 -6.42 22.10
CA GLU A 277 -2.87 -6.76 22.21
C GLU A 277 -3.44 -7.19 20.86
N LEU A 278 -3.15 -6.44 19.78
CA LEU A 278 -3.58 -6.79 18.43
C LEU A 278 -3.05 -8.17 17.99
N TRP A 279 -1.75 -8.42 18.16
CA TRP A 279 -1.13 -9.70 17.90
C TRP A 279 -1.76 -10.83 18.72
N ARG A 280 -1.92 -10.63 20.03
CA ARG A 280 -2.51 -11.62 20.95
C ARG A 280 -3.96 -11.95 20.58
N VAL A 281 -4.77 -10.95 20.27
CA VAL A 281 -6.17 -11.14 19.83
C VAL A 281 -6.21 -11.95 18.54
N ASN A 282 -5.40 -11.61 17.54
CA ASN A 282 -5.41 -12.28 16.24
C ASN A 282 -4.95 -13.75 16.34
N GLN A 283 -3.91 -14.03 17.15
CA GLN A 283 -3.42 -15.40 17.40
C GLN A 283 -4.28 -16.21 18.39
N GLY A 284 -5.31 -15.62 19.01
CA GLY A 284 -6.17 -16.28 20.00
C GLY A 284 -5.47 -16.59 21.33
N LEU A 285 -4.39 -15.88 21.64
CA LEU A 285 -3.49 -16.15 22.77
C LEU A 285 -4.05 -15.67 24.14
N PRO A 286 -3.60 -16.28 25.26
CA PRO A 286 -4.09 -15.97 26.60
C PRO A 286 -3.93 -14.49 26.95
N ALA A 287 -4.98 -13.88 27.50
CA ALA A 287 -4.97 -12.50 27.97
C ALA A 287 -4.05 -12.33 29.20
N PRO A 288 -3.21 -11.27 29.24
CA PRO A 288 -2.44 -10.92 30.43
C PRO A 288 -3.32 -10.70 31.66
N ASP A 289 -2.77 -11.01 32.83
CA ASP A 289 -3.38 -10.64 34.11
C ASP A 289 -2.82 -9.29 34.58
N PHE A 290 -3.33 -8.22 33.98
CA PHE A 290 -2.98 -6.84 34.32
C PHE A 290 -3.31 -6.44 35.77
N SER A 291 -3.91 -7.32 36.59
CA SER A 291 -4.11 -7.07 38.02
C SER A 291 -2.87 -7.38 38.89
N LYS A 292 -1.80 -7.94 38.28
CA LYS A 292 -0.50 -8.20 38.92
C LYS A 292 0.50 -7.09 38.58
N GLU A 293 1.24 -6.63 39.58
CA GLU A 293 2.46 -5.84 39.39
C GLU A 293 3.56 -6.70 38.73
N ILE A 294 4.46 -6.07 37.96
CA ILE A 294 5.61 -6.75 37.33
C ILE A 294 6.61 -7.14 38.44
N ASP A 295 6.84 -8.44 38.62
CA ASP A 295 7.82 -8.94 39.59
C ASP A 295 9.24 -8.94 39.00
N LEU A 296 10.04 -7.95 39.39
CA LEU A 296 11.46 -7.83 39.04
C LEU A 296 12.39 -8.53 40.06
N THR A 297 11.85 -9.39 40.94
CA THR A 297 12.63 -10.03 42.01
C THR A 297 13.56 -11.13 41.46
N GLY A 298 14.77 -10.72 41.06
CA GLY A 298 15.82 -11.60 40.53
C GLY A 298 16.12 -11.39 39.05
N THR A 299 15.52 -10.39 38.41
CA THR A 299 15.80 -10.00 37.03
C THR A 299 17.07 -9.14 36.91
N GLY A 300 17.52 -8.92 35.68
CA GLY A 300 18.72 -8.15 35.35
C GLY A 300 20.03 -8.81 35.78
N ALA A 301 21.14 -8.34 35.21
CA ALA A 301 22.49 -8.87 35.43
C ALA A 301 23.29 -8.08 36.46
N ASP A 302 24.47 -8.61 36.83
CA ASP A 302 25.39 -8.00 37.80
C ASP A 302 26.18 -6.77 37.24
N SER A 303 26.17 -6.56 35.92
CA SER A 303 26.84 -5.41 35.26
C SER A 303 26.36 -5.22 33.82
N ALA A 304 26.60 -4.03 33.24
CA ALA A 304 26.32 -3.72 31.84
C ALA A 304 26.81 -4.81 30.86
N THR A 305 28.07 -5.22 30.97
CA THR A 305 28.64 -6.27 30.12
C THR A 305 27.98 -7.63 30.37
N ALA A 306 27.70 -7.95 31.64
CA ALA A 306 27.02 -9.20 31.99
C ALA A 306 25.60 -9.27 31.41
N ALA A 307 24.86 -8.17 31.32
CA ALA A 307 23.53 -8.15 30.67
C ALA A 307 23.59 -8.62 29.20
N VAL A 308 24.62 -8.20 28.47
CA VAL A 308 24.87 -8.66 27.08
C VAL A 308 25.33 -10.12 27.03
N GLU A 309 26.25 -10.53 27.92
CA GLU A 309 26.77 -11.90 27.97
C GLU A 309 25.69 -12.93 28.38
N GLU A 310 24.84 -12.60 29.36
CA GLU A 310 23.76 -13.44 29.85
C GLU A 310 22.62 -13.52 28.85
N ALA A 311 22.29 -12.43 28.14
CA ALA A 311 21.26 -12.43 27.10
C ALA A 311 21.68 -13.25 25.86
N ALA A 312 22.94 -13.15 25.44
CA ALA A 312 23.48 -14.00 24.38
C ALA A 312 23.43 -15.49 24.78
N GLN A 313 23.72 -15.81 26.05
CA GLN A 313 23.57 -17.18 26.57
C GLN A 313 22.09 -17.62 26.66
N ALA A 314 21.17 -16.73 27.01
CA ALA A 314 19.75 -17.04 27.07
C ALA A 314 19.20 -17.39 25.68
N LEU A 315 19.53 -16.58 24.66
CA LEU A 315 19.23 -16.88 23.27
C LEU A 315 19.81 -18.23 22.82
N ALA A 316 21.07 -18.53 23.18
CA ALA A 316 21.71 -19.81 22.87
C ALA A 316 21.05 -21.02 23.56
N ARG A 317 20.45 -20.83 24.73
CA ARG A 317 19.68 -21.86 25.46
C ARG A 317 18.23 -21.98 24.99
N TYR A 318 17.76 -21.14 24.07
CA TYR A 318 16.33 -20.93 23.78
C TYR A 318 15.50 -20.59 25.03
N ASP A 319 16.14 -19.87 25.96
CA ASP A 319 15.67 -19.51 27.30
C ASP A 319 14.95 -18.16 27.25
N VAL A 320 13.69 -18.21 26.78
CA VAL A 320 12.85 -17.03 26.52
C VAL A 320 12.62 -16.23 27.80
N ASP A 321 12.35 -16.91 28.92
CA ASP A 321 12.18 -16.27 30.23
C ASP A 321 13.46 -15.56 30.68
N GLY A 322 14.60 -16.25 30.66
CA GLY A 322 15.89 -15.65 31.03
C GLY A 322 16.35 -14.53 30.08
N PHE A 323 15.86 -14.48 28.84
CA PHE A 323 16.08 -13.35 27.94
C PHE A 323 15.16 -12.16 28.28
N LEU A 324 13.88 -12.41 28.55
CA LEU A 324 12.93 -11.37 28.97
C LEU A 324 13.33 -10.75 30.32
N ASP A 325 13.86 -11.54 31.25
CA ASP A 325 14.40 -11.10 32.55
C ASP A 325 15.60 -10.14 32.42
N LEU A 326 16.18 -9.99 31.22
CA LEU A 326 17.31 -9.10 30.94
C LEU A 326 16.94 -7.86 30.12
N LEU A 327 15.65 -7.65 29.79
CA LEU A 327 15.19 -6.44 29.11
C LEU A 327 14.80 -5.35 30.12
N SER A 328 15.09 -4.08 29.79
CA SER A 328 14.79 -2.92 30.63
C SER A 328 13.30 -2.89 30.99
N PRO A 329 12.93 -2.81 32.28
CA PRO A 329 11.53 -2.77 32.67
C PRO A 329 10.80 -1.54 32.12
N ASP A 330 11.49 -0.43 31.90
CA ASP A 330 10.91 0.81 31.35
C ASP A 330 10.55 0.68 29.86
N GLU A 331 11.39 -0.02 29.08
CA GLU A 331 11.20 -0.24 27.64
C GLU A 331 10.39 -1.51 27.34
N ALA A 332 10.37 -2.49 28.25
CA ALA A 332 9.83 -3.82 28.04
C ALA A 332 8.65 -4.21 28.94
N ALA A 333 8.08 -3.30 29.75
CA ALA A 333 6.91 -3.56 30.62
C ALA A 333 5.78 -4.33 29.91
N ALA A 334 5.54 -4.00 28.63
CA ALA A 334 4.58 -4.68 27.78
C ALA A 334 4.94 -6.17 27.56
N LEU A 335 6.21 -6.48 27.30
CA LEU A 335 6.69 -7.86 27.12
C LEU A 335 6.65 -8.66 28.43
N TYR A 336 6.82 -8.02 29.60
CA TYR A 336 6.60 -8.67 30.89
C TYR A 336 5.13 -9.04 31.09
N HIS A 337 4.18 -8.14 30.83
CA HIS A 337 2.74 -8.46 30.92
C HIS A 337 2.30 -9.50 29.88
N TYR A 338 2.81 -9.44 28.65
CA TYR A 338 2.48 -10.40 27.59
C TYR A 338 3.34 -11.68 27.60
N ARG A 339 4.19 -11.90 28.61
CA ARG A 339 5.09 -13.08 28.74
C ARG A 339 4.36 -14.41 28.53
N ASP A 340 3.23 -14.63 29.21
CA ASP A 340 2.44 -15.86 29.08
C ASP A 340 1.96 -16.08 27.63
N ALA A 341 1.63 -15.01 26.89
CA ALA A 341 1.22 -15.08 25.49
C ALA A 341 2.43 -15.35 24.56
N ILE A 342 3.57 -14.69 24.80
CA ILE A 342 4.83 -14.89 24.05
C ILE A 342 5.32 -16.33 24.20
N VAL A 343 5.44 -16.81 25.45
CA VAL A 343 5.86 -18.18 25.74
C VAL A 343 4.85 -19.20 25.20
N SER A 344 3.54 -18.95 25.31
CA SER A 344 2.51 -19.82 24.70
C SER A 344 2.66 -19.88 23.18
N SER A 345 2.84 -18.75 22.50
CA SER A 345 2.94 -18.69 21.04
C SER A 345 4.18 -19.40 20.48
N LEU A 346 5.28 -19.44 21.23
CA LEU A 346 6.49 -20.16 20.80
C LEU A 346 6.38 -21.67 21.02
N HIS A 347 5.58 -22.11 22.00
CA HIS A 347 5.23 -23.52 22.19
C HIS A 347 4.07 -23.98 21.29
N GLN A 348 3.26 -23.05 20.78
CA GLN A 348 2.21 -23.32 19.81
C GLN A 348 2.81 -23.92 18.53
N ASP A 349 2.10 -24.88 17.94
CA ASP A 349 2.53 -25.73 16.82
C ASP A 349 3.84 -26.53 17.01
N GLY A 350 4.51 -26.39 18.17
CA GLY A 350 5.68 -27.17 18.56
C GLY A 350 7.02 -26.68 18.00
N ALA A 351 7.05 -25.59 17.23
CA ALA A 351 8.24 -25.14 16.50
C ALA A 351 9.46 -24.87 17.40
N LEU A 352 9.28 -24.27 18.60
CA LEU A 352 10.38 -24.09 19.55
C LEU A 352 10.92 -25.44 20.08
N ALA A 353 10.03 -26.42 20.32
CA ALA A 353 10.43 -27.74 20.79
C ALA A 353 11.10 -28.57 19.68
N GLU A 354 10.71 -28.37 18.42
CA GLU A 354 11.38 -28.93 17.25
C GLU A 354 12.80 -28.35 17.13
N LEU A 355 12.96 -27.01 17.12
CA LEU A 355 14.24 -26.31 17.13
C LEU A 355 15.16 -26.76 18.29
N GLN A 356 14.65 -26.81 19.52
CA GLN A 356 15.38 -27.29 20.70
C GLN A 356 15.79 -28.77 20.61
N SER A 357 15.12 -29.58 19.77
CA SER A 357 15.41 -31.01 19.58
C SER A 357 16.30 -31.31 18.38
N GLU A 358 16.26 -30.46 17.35
CA GLU A 358 17.01 -30.60 16.10
C GLU A 358 18.35 -29.85 16.11
N THR A 359 18.43 -28.75 16.84
CA THR A 359 19.59 -27.85 16.87
C THR A 359 19.97 -27.42 18.29
N GLN A 360 21.26 -27.59 18.61
CA GLN A 360 21.86 -27.01 19.82
C GLN A 360 22.74 -25.83 19.42
N LEU A 361 22.24 -24.61 19.63
CA LEU A 361 23.04 -23.39 19.58
C LEU A 361 23.91 -23.28 20.85
N THR A 362 25.10 -22.73 20.70
CA THR A 362 26.02 -22.41 21.79
C THR A 362 26.69 -21.07 21.55
N VAL A 363 26.95 -20.35 22.64
CA VAL A 363 27.83 -19.18 22.72
C VAL A 363 28.98 -19.58 23.64
N GLU A 364 30.18 -19.74 23.09
CA GLU A 364 31.38 -20.17 23.83
C GLU A 364 32.09 -18.99 24.50
N ALA A 365 32.13 -17.84 23.83
CA ALA A 365 32.56 -16.57 24.43
C ALA A 365 31.96 -15.36 23.70
N VAL A 366 31.64 -14.33 24.47
CA VAL A 366 31.42 -12.96 24.01
C VAL A 366 32.56 -12.12 24.55
N ASN A 367 33.11 -11.24 23.73
CA ASN A 367 34.14 -10.28 24.06
C ASN A 367 33.53 -8.88 23.87
N ALA A 368 32.95 -8.35 24.94
CA ALA A 368 32.29 -7.06 24.95
C ALA A 368 33.02 -6.05 25.85
N THR A 369 32.74 -4.76 25.68
CA THR A 369 33.36 -3.68 26.47
C THR A 369 32.35 -2.58 26.72
N ALA A 370 32.06 -2.31 27.99
CA ALA A 370 31.32 -1.13 28.41
C ALA A 370 32.15 0.15 28.14
N GLY A 371 31.50 1.17 27.60
CA GLY A 371 32.04 2.53 27.46
C GLY A 371 31.72 3.42 28.66
N ASP A 372 31.95 4.72 28.50
CA ASP A 372 31.48 5.74 29.43
C ASP A 372 29.94 5.90 29.33
N GLU A 373 29.30 6.26 30.43
CA GLU A 373 27.85 6.49 30.54
C GLU A 373 27.40 7.73 29.77
N VAL A 374 26.25 7.62 29.08
CA VAL A 374 25.62 8.69 28.28
C VAL A 374 24.11 8.58 28.47
N ASP A 375 23.44 9.66 28.86
CA ASP A 375 21.98 9.78 28.97
C ASP A 375 21.32 8.60 29.75
N ASP A 376 21.81 8.35 30.97
CA ASP A 376 21.39 7.25 31.87
C ASP A 376 21.43 5.86 31.21
N ARG A 377 22.38 5.66 30.28
CA ARG A 377 22.69 4.39 29.60
C ARG A 377 24.19 4.15 29.52
N VAL A 378 24.62 2.89 29.62
CA VAL A 378 25.99 2.46 29.34
C VAL A 378 26.03 1.70 28.00
N PRO A 379 26.79 2.18 26.99
CA PRO A 379 26.98 1.47 25.73
C PRO A 379 27.95 0.29 25.93
N VAL A 380 27.55 -0.88 25.46
CA VAL A 380 28.35 -2.12 25.51
C VAL A 380 28.66 -2.55 24.08
N THR A 381 29.89 -2.29 23.64
CA THR A 381 30.37 -2.64 22.30
C THR A 381 30.86 -4.08 22.27
N ILE A 382 30.25 -4.92 21.44
CA ILE A 382 30.69 -6.28 21.15
C ILE A 382 31.86 -6.20 20.15
N ARG A 383 33.03 -6.71 20.57
CA ARG A 383 34.23 -6.79 19.73
C ARG A 383 34.28 -8.10 18.97
N SER A 384 33.91 -9.20 19.61
CA SER A 384 33.66 -10.47 18.95
C SER A 384 32.75 -11.37 19.78
N ALA A 385 32.10 -12.33 19.13
CA ALA A 385 31.43 -13.45 19.78
C ALA A 385 31.63 -14.72 18.95
N ASN A 386 31.51 -15.91 19.55
CA ASN A 386 31.68 -17.17 18.83
C ASN A 386 31.00 -18.35 19.54
N GLY A 387 30.77 -19.41 18.78
CA GLY A 387 30.31 -20.69 19.29
C GLY A 387 30.00 -21.66 18.14
N SER A 388 29.11 -22.61 18.40
CA SER A 388 28.68 -23.60 17.42
C SER A 388 27.17 -23.82 17.40
N LEU A 389 26.66 -24.22 16.24
CA LEU A 389 25.33 -24.74 16.02
C LEU A 389 25.49 -26.23 15.64
N ALA A 390 25.07 -27.13 16.53
CA ALA A 390 25.14 -28.57 16.31
C ALA A 390 23.75 -29.10 15.95
N GLY A 391 23.60 -29.61 14.72
CA GLY A 391 22.37 -30.22 14.23
C GLY A 391 22.42 -31.76 14.21
N ASN A 392 21.31 -32.38 13.83
CA ASN A 392 21.19 -33.85 13.70
C ASN A 392 22.16 -34.53 12.70
N ARG A 393 22.86 -33.77 11.84
CA ARG A 393 23.89 -34.27 10.91
C ARG A 393 25.09 -33.34 10.75
N ASP A 394 24.88 -32.03 10.94
CA ASP A 394 25.81 -30.98 10.54
C ASP A 394 26.31 -30.20 11.77
N PHE A 395 27.55 -29.74 11.73
CA PHE A 395 28.18 -28.98 12.82
C PHE A 395 28.80 -27.71 12.24
N ILE A 396 28.20 -26.57 12.57
CA ILE A 396 28.57 -25.27 12.02
C ILE A 396 29.19 -24.44 13.15
N THR A 397 30.45 -24.04 13.00
CA THR A 397 31.05 -23.03 13.88
C THR A 397 30.70 -21.64 13.37
N TRP A 398 30.24 -20.75 14.23
CA TRP A 398 29.94 -19.36 13.89
C TRP A 398 30.84 -18.40 14.67
N THR A 399 31.20 -17.28 14.03
CA THR A 399 32.01 -16.21 14.59
C THR A 399 31.47 -14.86 14.17
N LEU A 400 31.16 -14.01 15.15
CA LEU A 400 30.98 -12.58 14.96
C LEU A 400 32.34 -11.90 15.21
N ASP A 401 32.97 -11.36 14.18
CA ASP A 401 34.00 -10.32 14.36
C ASP A 401 33.33 -8.96 14.18
N ARG A 402 33.26 -8.16 15.24
CA ARG A 402 32.71 -6.79 15.25
C ARG A 402 31.27 -6.67 14.75
N ASN A 403 31.09 -6.60 13.43
CA ASN A 403 29.82 -6.42 12.70
C ASN A 403 29.67 -7.44 11.55
N CYS A 404 30.63 -8.35 11.39
CA CYS A 404 30.65 -9.44 10.41
C CYS A 404 30.31 -10.76 11.09
N LEU A 405 29.18 -11.37 10.72
CA LEU A 405 28.84 -12.74 11.11
C LEU A 405 29.29 -13.69 10.00
N SER A 406 30.18 -14.62 10.34
CA SER A 406 30.56 -15.72 9.46
C SER A 406 30.31 -17.07 10.12
N TYR A 407 29.98 -18.05 9.30
CA TYR A 407 29.78 -19.45 9.69
C TYR A 407 30.50 -20.37 8.70
N VAL A 408 30.96 -21.52 9.19
CA VAL A 408 31.67 -22.50 8.35
C VAL A 408 30.79 -23.72 8.15
N GLU A 409 30.32 -23.91 6.92
CA GLU A 409 29.62 -25.12 6.50
C GLU A 409 30.51 -25.89 5.49
N ASN A 410 30.63 -27.21 5.65
CA ASN A 410 31.42 -28.12 4.82
C ASN A 410 32.93 -27.80 4.64
N GLY A 411 33.43 -26.68 5.18
CA GLY A 411 34.83 -26.24 5.13
C GLY A 411 35.05 -24.88 4.48
N ASP A 412 34.03 -24.33 3.81
CA ASP A 412 34.05 -22.98 3.24
C ASP A 412 33.37 -21.99 4.21
N PRO A 413 33.92 -20.78 4.41
CA PRO A 413 33.32 -19.76 5.26
C PRO A 413 32.30 -18.93 4.47
N GLU A 414 31.03 -19.04 4.84
CA GLU A 414 29.96 -18.14 4.39
C GLU A 414 29.68 -17.07 5.47
N GLY A 415 28.90 -16.04 5.14
CA GLY A 415 28.57 -14.96 6.06
C GLY A 415 28.30 -13.63 5.38
N GLY A 416 28.06 -12.61 6.20
CA GLY A 416 27.84 -11.23 5.76
C GLY A 416 28.12 -10.22 6.89
N CYS A 417 28.42 -8.99 6.50
CA CYS A 417 28.68 -7.89 7.44
C CYS A 417 27.58 -6.83 7.38
N LEU A 418 27.31 -6.17 8.52
CA LEU A 418 26.30 -5.11 8.60
C LEU A 418 26.60 -3.93 7.67
N ASP A 419 27.88 -3.60 7.44
CA ASP A 419 28.29 -2.56 6.50
C ASP A 419 28.05 -2.96 5.03
N GLN A 420 28.15 -4.26 4.70
CA GLN A 420 27.74 -4.78 3.39
C GLN A 420 26.22 -4.67 3.22
N ALA A 421 25.45 -5.16 4.20
CA ALA A 421 23.98 -5.08 4.15
C ALA A 421 23.44 -3.64 4.09
N LEU A 422 24.11 -2.68 4.75
CA LEU A 422 23.81 -1.25 4.62
C LEU A 422 24.16 -0.71 3.21
N THR A 423 25.26 -1.18 2.62
CA THR A 423 25.66 -0.80 1.25
C THR A 423 24.69 -1.35 0.21
N ASP A 424 24.27 -2.61 0.35
CA ASP A 424 23.23 -3.23 -0.48
C ASP A 424 21.86 -2.56 -0.34
N ALA A 425 21.62 -1.90 0.81
CA ALA A 425 20.44 -1.06 1.08
C ALA A 425 20.59 0.42 0.65
N GLY A 426 21.62 0.76 -0.13
CA GLY A 426 21.82 2.09 -0.71
C GLY A 426 22.61 3.10 0.14
N VAL A 427 23.07 2.74 1.34
CA VAL A 427 23.93 3.62 2.16
C VAL A 427 25.36 3.61 1.60
N ARG A 428 25.97 4.78 1.39
CA ARG A 428 27.35 4.84 0.86
C ARG A 428 28.36 4.06 1.72
N SER A 429 29.32 3.41 1.05
CA SER A 429 30.29 2.52 1.70
C SER A 429 31.11 3.20 2.80
N GLU A 430 31.42 4.49 2.63
CA GLU A 430 32.09 5.32 3.63
C GLU A 430 31.25 5.43 4.93
N VAL A 431 29.94 5.65 4.82
CA VAL A 431 29.01 5.77 5.95
C VAL A 431 28.75 4.40 6.57
N ALA A 432 28.61 3.35 5.76
CA ALA A 432 28.44 1.98 6.24
C ALA A 432 29.66 1.49 7.06
N SER A 433 30.88 1.80 6.61
CA SER A 433 32.13 1.42 7.29
C SER A 433 32.30 2.01 8.71
N GLU A 434 31.52 3.05 9.04
CA GLU A 434 31.50 3.71 10.35
C GLU A 434 30.63 3.00 11.41
N PHE A 435 30.15 1.79 11.11
CA PHE A 435 29.55 0.82 12.04
C PHE A 435 30.44 -0.41 12.32
N PRO A 436 31.73 -0.25 12.68
CA PRO A 436 32.72 -1.35 12.73
C PRO A 436 32.64 -2.19 14.03
N SER A 437 31.46 -2.32 14.63
CA SER A 437 31.14 -3.17 15.80
C SER A 437 29.70 -2.97 16.26
N LEU A 438 28.96 -4.06 16.52
CA LEU A 438 27.66 -4.00 17.19
C LEU A 438 27.82 -3.39 18.59
N THR A 439 26.98 -2.42 18.94
CA THR A 439 26.92 -1.82 20.28
C THR A 439 25.48 -1.88 20.77
N LEU A 440 25.28 -2.33 22.02
CA LEU A 440 23.99 -2.41 22.68
C LEU A 440 23.98 -1.42 23.85
N LEU A 441 22.90 -0.68 24.04
CA LEU A 441 22.73 0.15 25.23
C LEU A 441 22.19 -0.68 26.39
N THR A 442 22.65 -0.36 27.60
CA THR A 442 22.22 -0.97 28.85
C THR A 442 21.84 0.09 29.88
N GLN A 443 20.95 -0.27 30.81
CA GLN A 443 20.43 0.60 31.86
C GLN A 443 20.65 -0.06 33.23
N GLU A 444 20.98 0.73 34.25
CA GLU A 444 20.91 0.29 35.65
C GLU A 444 19.54 0.66 36.25
N VAL A 445 18.83 -0.34 36.78
CA VAL A 445 17.57 -0.15 37.53
C VAL A 445 17.68 -0.95 38.84
N ASP A 446 17.48 -0.28 39.97
CA ASP A 446 17.60 -0.83 41.34
C ASP A 446 18.88 -1.66 41.63
N GLY A 447 20.00 -1.31 40.96
CA GLY A 447 21.27 -2.01 41.12
C GLY A 447 21.42 -3.30 40.30
N ARG A 448 20.53 -3.51 39.32
CA ARG A 448 20.58 -4.57 38.30
C ARG A 448 20.73 -3.95 36.92
N TRP A 449 21.42 -4.64 36.01
CA TRP A 449 21.69 -4.16 34.67
C TRP A 449 20.83 -4.86 33.62
N TYR A 450 20.24 -4.09 32.72
CA TYR A 450 19.31 -4.56 31.69
C TYR A 450 19.72 -4.07 30.30
N LEU A 451 19.35 -4.81 29.25
CA LEU A 451 19.40 -4.35 27.87
C LEU A 451 18.32 -3.30 27.60
N SER A 452 18.64 -2.32 26.76
CA SER A 452 17.70 -1.30 26.28
C SER A 452 17.53 -1.38 24.76
N PRO A 453 16.61 -2.25 24.24
CA PRO A 453 16.47 -2.46 22.81
C PRO A 453 16.02 -1.21 22.05
N MET A 454 15.09 -0.42 22.61
CA MET A 454 14.54 0.76 21.95
C MET A 454 15.59 1.87 21.90
N ALA A 455 16.29 2.10 23.02
CA ALA A 455 17.39 3.07 23.06
C ALA A 455 18.56 2.64 22.14
N THR A 456 18.84 1.34 22.02
CA THR A 456 19.87 0.80 21.11
C THR A 456 19.57 1.10 19.65
N VAL A 457 18.36 0.76 19.18
CA VAL A 457 17.94 1.01 17.79
C VAL A 457 18.02 2.50 17.48
N VAL A 458 17.47 3.34 18.37
CA VAL A 458 17.54 4.80 18.24
C VAL A 458 18.97 5.32 18.16
N ALA A 459 19.88 4.87 19.03
CA ALA A 459 21.23 5.41 19.09
C ALA A 459 22.02 5.12 17.80
N GLU A 460 21.92 3.89 17.26
CA GLU A 460 22.57 3.54 16.00
C GLU A 460 21.86 4.19 14.79
N THR A 461 20.53 4.36 14.80
CA THR A 461 19.84 5.14 13.74
C THR A 461 20.20 6.63 13.79
N ARG A 462 20.35 7.25 14.97
CA ARG A 462 20.85 8.64 15.10
C ARG A 462 22.26 8.77 14.55
N ARG A 463 23.13 7.81 14.86
CA ARG A 463 24.50 7.71 14.32
C ARG A 463 24.50 7.61 12.80
N LEU A 464 23.53 6.90 12.20
CA LEU A 464 23.36 6.81 10.75
C LEU A 464 22.87 8.16 10.18
N VAL A 465 21.69 8.62 10.61
CA VAL A 465 21.04 9.85 10.11
C VAL A 465 21.93 11.09 10.21
N ALA A 466 22.72 11.22 11.28
CA ALA A 466 23.66 12.32 11.42
C ALA A 466 24.72 12.36 10.30
N ARG A 467 25.11 11.20 9.75
CA ARG A 467 26.21 11.02 8.79
C ARG A 467 25.81 11.03 7.32
N LEU A 468 24.56 10.70 6.99
CA LEU A 468 24.03 10.76 5.62
C LEU A 468 24.28 12.14 4.99
N ASP A 469 24.26 12.27 3.67
CA ASP A 469 24.11 13.57 2.99
C ASP A 469 22.77 13.69 2.25
N ALA A 470 22.65 14.62 1.30
CA ALA A 470 21.43 14.78 0.51
C ALA A 470 21.24 13.65 -0.50
N ASP A 471 22.35 13.03 -0.94
CA ASP A 471 22.38 12.00 -1.97
C ASP A 471 22.07 10.63 -1.32
N ASP A 472 22.64 10.36 -0.14
CA ASP A 472 22.26 9.21 0.71
C ASP A 472 20.74 9.20 1.01
N VAL A 473 20.17 10.36 1.40
CA VAL A 473 18.74 10.47 1.71
C VAL A 473 17.86 10.36 0.45
N ALA A 474 18.35 10.81 -0.71
CA ALA A 474 17.68 10.55 -1.99
C ALA A 474 17.57 9.05 -2.29
N SER A 475 18.71 8.35 -2.17
CA SER A 475 18.84 6.92 -2.45
C SER A 475 17.92 6.09 -1.55
N LEU A 476 17.95 6.33 -0.23
CA LEU A 476 17.09 5.64 0.74
C LEU A 476 15.59 5.85 0.44
N LEU A 477 15.19 7.07 0.06
CA LEU A 477 13.81 7.39 -0.33
C LEU A 477 13.44 6.90 -1.75
N HIS A 478 14.35 6.24 -2.46
CA HIS A 478 14.18 5.78 -3.85
C HIS A 478 13.81 6.92 -4.82
N VAL A 479 14.15 8.16 -4.49
CA VAL A 479 13.87 9.31 -5.35
C VAL A 479 15.05 9.55 -6.28
N PRO A 480 14.84 9.64 -7.61
CA PRO A 480 15.87 10.11 -8.52
C PRO A 480 16.12 11.62 -8.28
N GLN A 481 17.04 11.95 -7.38
CA GLN A 481 17.60 13.30 -7.31
C GLN A 481 18.49 13.52 -8.52
N PHE A 482 17.95 14.26 -9.48
CA PHE A 482 18.65 14.83 -10.62
C PHE A 482 19.96 15.50 -10.20
N GLY A 483 21.08 14.92 -10.62
CA GLY A 483 22.41 15.45 -10.39
C GLY A 483 22.75 16.66 -11.28
N GLY A 484 24.02 16.77 -11.67
CA GLY A 484 24.42 17.69 -12.74
C GLY A 484 23.75 17.31 -14.06
N VAL A 485 23.43 18.31 -14.88
CA VAL A 485 22.90 18.07 -16.23
C VAL A 485 24.04 17.62 -17.14
N ASP A 486 23.97 16.39 -17.65
CA ASP A 486 25.02 15.75 -18.45
C ASP A 486 25.18 16.36 -19.84
N GLY A 487 24.10 16.94 -20.40
CA GLY A 487 24.16 17.66 -21.66
C GLY A 487 22.96 18.57 -21.93
N GLN A 488 23.15 19.50 -22.86
CA GLN A 488 22.09 20.35 -23.38
C GLN A 488 21.72 19.85 -24.79
N LEU A 489 20.43 19.62 -25.02
CA LEU A 489 19.86 19.17 -26.28
C LEU A 489 19.63 20.36 -27.21
N GLU A 490 19.81 20.14 -28.52
CA GLU A 490 19.51 21.12 -29.57
C GLU A 490 18.70 20.45 -30.68
N GLU A 491 17.65 21.13 -31.17
CA GLU A 491 16.72 20.62 -32.19
C GLU A 491 17.45 20.02 -33.40
N GLY A 492 17.17 18.75 -33.70
CA GLY A 492 17.76 18.05 -34.85
C GLY A 492 19.25 17.70 -34.72
N LYS A 493 19.85 17.79 -33.52
CA LYS A 493 21.18 17.24 -33.24
C LYS A 493 21.11 15.99 -32.38
N THR A 494 21.57 14.86 -32.92
CA THR A 494 21.85 13.67 -32.12
C THR A 494 22.99 13.96 -31.13
N LEU A 495 22.81 13.53 -29.88
CA LEU A 495 23.79 13.56 -28.81
C LEU A 495 23.98 12.14 -28.26
N ASP A 496 25.22 11.67 -28.24
CA ASP A 496 25.59 10.37 -27.67
C ASP A 496 25.77 10.49 -26.15
N GLY A 497 25.23 9.53 -25.40
CA GLY A 497 25.31 9.45 -23.94
C GLY A 497 25.59 8.03 -23.44
N SER A 498 25.83 7.89 -22.14
CA SER A 498 26.06 6.59 -21.51
C SER A 498 25.68 6.60 -20.04
N VAL A 499 25.17 5.45 -19.57
CA VAL A 499 24.97 5.15 -18.15
C VAL A 499 26.11 4.24 -17.69
N GLU A 500 26.80 4.56 -16.58
CA GLU A 500 28.00 3.82 -16.18
C GLU A 500 27.69 2.54 -15.40
N GLN A 501 26.53 2.45 -14.74
CA GLN A 501 26.13 1.31 -13.89
C GLN A 501 24.69 0.83 -14.17
N PRO A 502 24.30 -0.39 -13.76
CA PRO A 502 22.89 -0.77 -13.72
C PRO A 502 22.10 0.11 -12.73
N TYR A 503 20.89 0.53 -13.12
CA TYR A 503 19.98 1.43 -12.39
C TYR A 503 20.47 2.88 -12.18
N ASP A 504 21.62 3.23 -12.76
CA ASP A 504 22.11 4.60 -12.90
C ASP A 504 21.37 5.33 -14.03
N TYR A 505 21.53 6.65 -14.14
CA TYR A 505 20.77 7.50 -15.06
C TYR A 505 21.63 8.60 -15.68
N ALA A 506 21.12 9.21 -16.75
CA ALA A 506 21.69 10.41 -17.35
C ALA A 506 20.58 11.42 -17.68
N LEU A 507 20.86 12.72 -17.49
CA LEU A 507 19.87 13.80 -17.55
C LEU A 507 20.28 14.90 -18.53
N TYR A 508 19.39 15.17 -19.49
CA TYR A 508 19.61 16.16 -20.54
C TYR A 508 18.52 17.23 -20.52
N GLU A 509 18.86 18.50 -20.77
CA GLU A 509 17.88 19.61 -20.79
C GLU A 509 17.69 20.20 -22.19
N MET A 510 16.48 20.69 -22.48
CA MET A 510 16.15 21.47 -23.67
C MET A 510 15.27 22.67 -23.32
N ASP A 511 15.61 23.87 -23.79
CA ASP A 511 14.70 25.02 -23.75
C ASP A 511 13.69 24.92 -24.91
N VAL A 512 12.42 24.65 -24.61
CA VAL A 512 11.35 24.41 -25.58
C VAL A 512 10.44 25.66 -25.71
N PRO A 513 10.14 26.13 -26.94
CA PRO A 513 9.22 27.26 -27.15
C PRO A 513 7.75 26.89 -26.88
N ALA A 514 6.96 27.87 -26.42
CA ALA A 514 5.50 27.77 -26.32
C ALA A 514 4.85 27.38 -27.67
N GLY A 515 3.82 26.53 -27.62
CA GLY A 515 3.11 26.00 -28.79
C GLY A 515 3.91 24.98 -29.60
N LYS A 516 4.96 24.37 -29.04
CA LYS A 516 5.73 23.30 -29.67
C LYS A 516 5.53 21.95 -29.02
N VAL A 517 5.49 20.92 -29.85
CA VAL A 517 5.50 19.53 -29.40
C VAL A 517 6.96 19.10 -29.34
N PHE A 518 7.44 18.78 -28.15
CA PHE A 518 8.78 18.22 -27.91
C PHE A 518 8.69 16.70 -27.87
N SER A 519 9.46 16.01 -28.70
CA SER A 519 9.66 14.57 -28.59
C SER A 519 11.13 14.20 -28.84
N PRO A 520 11.79 13.52 -27.89
CA PRO A 520 13.08 12.90 -28.10
C PRO A 520 12.91 11.50 -28.70
N CYS A 521 13.66 11.21 -29.76
CA CYS A 521 14.04 9.85 -30.08
C CYS A 521 15.20 9.45 -29.13
N VAL A 522 15.13 8.27 -28.52
CA VAL A 522 16.22 7.72 -27.67
C VAL A 522 16.49 6.28 -28.09
N ASP A 523 17.65 6.04 -28.70
CA ASP A 523 18.07 4.71 -29.15
C ASP A 523 18.96 4.01 -28.12
N ASN A 524 18.79 2.69 -27.96
CA ASN A 524 19.58 1.80 -27.09
C ASN A 524 19.49 2.06 -25.56
N SER A 525 18.47 2.79 -25.09
CA SER A 525 18.14 2.91 -23.66
C SER A 525 17.25 1.77 -23.17
N ALA A 526 17.35 1.39 -21.89
CA ALA A 526 16.39 0.47 -21.25
C ALA A 526 15.06 1.17 -20.89
N GLY A 527 15.09 2.47 -20.61
CA GLY A 527 13.92 3.32 -20.42
C GLY A 527 14.29 4.80 -20.42
N TRP A 528 13.31 5.67 -20.68
CA TRP A 528 13.45 7.12 -20.62
C TRP A 528 12.12 7.81 -20.32
N SER A 529 12.18 9.04 -19.84
CA SER A 529 11.01 9.89 -19.58
C SER A 529 11.32 11.37 -19.79
N ILE A 530 10.31 12.14 -20.17
CA ILE A 530 10.40 13.61 -20.27
C ILE A 530 9.92 14.21 -18.95
N TYR A 531 10.59 15.28 -18.50
CA TYR A 531 10.14 16.11 -17.38
C TYR A 531 9.84 17.53 -17.84
N GLY A 532 8.77 18.12 -17.30
CA GLY A 532 8.36 19.49 -17.56
C GLY A 532 9.24 20.54 -16.86
N PRO A 533 9.02 21.84 -17.16
CA PRO A 533 9.72 22.96 -16.53
C PRO A 533 9.48 23.08 -15.01
N ASP A 534 8.38 22.51 -14.53
CA ASP A 534 8.00 22.37 -13.13
C ASP A 534 8.72 21.22 -12.40
N GLY A 535 9.44 20.37 -13.14
CA GLY A 535 10.12 19.18 -12.62
C GLY A 535 9.25 17.93 -12.54
N ARG A 536 8.05 17.90 -13.13
CA ARG A 536 7.17 16.71 -13.12
C ARG A 536 7.35 15.82 -14.35
N PRO A 537 7.28 14.49 -14.23
CA PRO A 537 7.31 13.59 -15.39
C PRO A 537 6.03 13.73 -16.21
N THR A 538 6.17 13.80 -17.53
CA THR A 538 5.03 13.69 -18.46
C THR A 538 4.58 12.23 -18.53
N SER A 539 3.30 11.98 -18.82
CA SER A 539 2.81 10.63 -19.17
C SER A 539 3.31 10.18 -20.55
N SER A 540 3.57 11.15 -21.43
CA SER A 540 3.65 10.96 -22.88
C SER A 540 5.07 10.97 -23.45
N GLN A 541 5.28 10.23 -24.54
CA GLN A 541 6.53 10.23 -25.35
C GLN A 541 6.74 11.49 -26.20
N ALA A 542 5.69 12.30 -26.37
CA ALA A 542 5.77 13.66 -26.89
C ALA A 542 4.92 14.58 -26.01
N VAL A 543 5.37 15.80 -25.75
CA VAL A 543 4.65 16.77 -24.90
C VAL A 543 4.45 18.09 -25.63
N LEU A 544 3.23 18.62 -25.59
CA LEU A 544 2.94 19.99 -25.98
C LEU A 544 3.39 20.95 -24.88
N ALA A 545 4.36 21.81 -25.18
CA ALA A 545 4.72 22.93 -24.33
C ALA A 545 3.71 24.07 -24.49
N GLU A 546 2.76 24.18 -23.56
CA GLU A 546 1.80 25.30 -23.54
C GLU A 546 2.53 26.63 -23.36
N ASP A 547 3.38 26.70 -22.33
CA ASP A 547 4.29 27.81 -22.05
C ASP A 547 5.73 27.48 -22.48
N ALA A 548 6.54 28.53 -22.72
CA ALA A 548 7.94 28.37 -23.06
C ALA A 548 8.76 28.06 -21.79
N GLY A 549 9.49 26.96 -21.78
CA GLY A 549 10.18 26.49 -20.59
C GLY A 549 11.22 25.41 -20.86
N ARG A 550 11.91 24.99 -19.79
CA ARG A 550 13.00 24.02 -19.87
C ARG A 550 12.52 22.61 -19.56
N TYR A 551 12.46 21.78 -20.59
CA TYR A 551 12.15 20.36 -20.45
C TYR A 551 13.43 19.57 -20.18
N ARG A 552 13.28 18.38 -19.59
CA ARG A 552 14.38 17.43 -19.40
C ARG A 552 14.05 16.08 -20.00
N VAL A 553 15.07 15.32 -20.37
CA VAL A 553 14.99 13.90 -20.73
C VAL A 553 15.87 13.15 -19.76
N LEU A 554 15.24 12.30 -18.95
CA LEU A 554 15.91 11.33 -18.09
C LEU A 554 16.03 10.03 -18.88
N VAL A 555 17.23 9.47 -18.97
CA VAL A 555 17.48 8.13 -19.52
C VAL A 555 17.97 7.24 -18.39
N VAL A 556 17.39 6.05 -18.24
CA VAL A 556 17.71 5.10 -17.16
C VAL A 556 18.28 3.82 -17.77
N GLY A 557 19.42 3.36 -17.25
CA GLY A 557 20.09 2.14 -17.70
C GLY A 557 19.68 0.95 -16.85
N GLY A 558 18.98 -0.04 -17.42
CA GLY A 558 18.77 -1.34 -16.75
C GLY A 558 20.06 -2.17 -16.66
N GLU A 559 20.99 -1.91 -17.58
CA GLU A 559 22.39 -2.32 -17.57
C GLU A 559 23.24 -1.10 -17.97
N SER A 560 24.55 -1.13 -17.70
CA SER A 560 25.46 -0.08 -18.16
C SER A 560 25.66 -0.13 -19.67
N GLY A 561 25.59 1.02 -20.34
CA GLY A 561 25.54 1.07 -21.80
C GLY A 561 25.49 2.47 -22.39
N SER A 562 25.68 2.56 -23.71
CA SER A 562 25.64 3.79 -24.49
C SER A 562 24.33 3.92 -25.28
N PHE A 563 23.72 5.09 -25.24
CA PHE A 563 22.49 5.46 -25.94
C PHE A 563 22.71 6.72 -26.78
N SER A 564 21.75 7.07 -27.65
CA SER A 564 21.79 8.34 -28.39
C SER A 564 20.42 9.03 -28.39
N ILE A 565 20.40 10.32 -28.05
CA ILE A 565 19.19 11.15 -28.00
C ILE A 565 19.14 12.06 -29.24
N SER A 566 18.04 12.04 -29.99
CA SER A 566 17.77 12.96 -31.10
C SER A 566 16.47 13.74 -30.83
N PRO A 567 16.54 15.00 -30.33
CA PRO A 567 15.37 15.81 -29.99
C PRO A 567 14.71 16.43 -31.23
N THR A 568 13.39 16.43 -31.26
CA THR A 568 12.58 17.06 -32.31
C THR A 568 11.60 18.09 -31.73
N LEU A 569 11.34 19.17 -32.47
CA LEU A 569 10.30 20.16 -32.16
C LEU A 569 9.29 20.25 -33.31
N SER A 570 8.18 19.53 -33.19
CA SER A 570 7.10 19.55 -34.16
C SER A 570 6.02 20.57 -33.75
N SER A 571 4.90 20.59 -34.47
CA SER A 571 3.71 21.38 -34.14
C SER A 571 2.52 20.42 -34.21
N VAL A 572 1.51 20.61 -33.37
CA VAL A 572 0.36 19.68 -33.29
C VAL A 572 -0.28 19.48 -34.67
N GLU A 573 -0.50 18.22 -35.04
CA GLU A 573 -1.14 17.85 -36.31
C GLU A 573 -2.67 17.83 -36.14
N GLU A 574 -3.36 18.85 -36.66
CA GLU A 574 -4.84 18.90 -36.62
C GLU A 574 -5.46 17.88 -37.60
N VAL A 575 -6.29 16.97 -37.07
CA VAL A 575 -6.96 15.91 -37.86
C VAL A 575 -8.47 15.89 -37.62
N THR A 576 -9.23 15.50 -38.63
CA THR A 576 -10.70 15.35 -38.57
C THR A 576 -11.08 13.88 -38.44
N VAL A 577 -12.07 13.56 -37.61
CA VAL A 577 -12.64 12.20 -37.57
C VAL A 577 -13.71 12.06 -38.67
N PRO A 578 -13.72 11.00 -39.51
CA PRO A 578 -12.69 9.96 -39.63
C PRO A 578 -11.50 10.38 -40.50
N SER A 579 -10.32 9.81 -40.24
CA SER A 579 -9.11 9.98 -41.06
C SER A 579 -8.08 8.87 -40.84
N THR A 580 -7.45 8.42 -41.93
CA THR A 580 -6.19 7.66 -41.90
C THR A 580 -5.00 8.62 -41.83
N VAL A 581 -4.13 8.44 -40.85
CA VAL A 581 -2.89 9.21 -40.65
C VAL A 581 -1.71 8.28 -40.93
N PRO A 582 -0.94 8.51 -42.02
CA PRO A 582 0.24 7.70 -42.28
C PRO A 582 1.38 8.08 -41.32
N ALA A 583 2.29 7.13 -41.10
CA ALA A 583 3.57 7.34 -40.44
C ALA A 583 4.36 8.50 -41.07
N ALA A 584 5.18 9.19 -40.28
CA ALA A 584 6.03 10.29 -40.79
C ALA A 584 7.09 9.81 -41.79
N GLY A 585 7.42 8.51 -41.76
CA GLY A 585 8.24 7.81 -42.74
C GLY A 585 9.74 8.07 -42.60
N GLY A 586 10.54 7.42 -43.45
CA GLY A 586 11.98 7.67 -43.56
C GLY A 586 12.84 7.20 -42.38
N GLY A 587 12.32 6.32 -41.50
CA GLY A 587 12.99 5.96 -40.25
C GLY A 587 12.79 7.00 -39.15
N ALA A 588 11.58 7.56 -39.07
CA ALA A 588 11.18 8.41 -37.96
C ALA A 588 11.24 7.66 -36.62
N CYS A 589 11.47 8.39 -35.54
CA CYS A 589 11.66 7.88 -34.19
C CYS A 589 11.22 8.96 -33.19
N GLY A 590 10.87 8.57 -31.96
CA GLY A 590 10.08 9.40 -31.06
C GLY A 590 8.59 9.32 -31.43
N ALA A 591 7.79 10.29 -30.97
CA ALA A 591 6.34 10.29 -31.10
C ALA A 591 5.79 11.60 -31.69
N ARG A 592 4.55 11.53 -32.19
CA ARG A 592 3.80 12.63 -32.81
C ARG A 592 2.57 12.93 -31.96
N MET A 593 2.30 14.21 -31.77
CA MET A 593 1.07 14.68 -31.13
C MET A 593 0.13 15.27 -32.18
N LEU A 594 -1.00 14.59 -32.36
CA LEU A 594 -2.12 15.05 -33.18
C LEU A 594 -3.19 15.67 -32.28
N SER A 595 -4.12 16.43 -32.85
CA SER A 595 -5.32 16.87 -32.13
C SER A 595 -6.58 16.71 -32.97
N PHE A 596 -7.63 16.20 -32.34
CA PHE A 596 -8.94 15.98 -32.92
C PHE A 596 -10.01 16.61 -32.02
N ASP A 597 -11.08 17.15 -32.61
CA ASP A 597 -12.25 17.59 -31.85
C ASP A 597 -13.22 16.41 -31.71
N ALA A 598 -13.72 16.16 -30.51
CA ALA A 598 -14.68 15.08 -30.21
C ALA A 598 -15.81 15.57 -29.28
N THR A 599 -16.96 14.91 -29.33
CA THR A 599 -18.16 15.23 -28.51
C THR A 599 -18.33 14.21 -27.39
N ALA A 600 -18.77 14.67 -26.21
CA ALA A 600 -19.10 13.79 -25.11
C ALA A 600 -20.12 12.72 -25.52
N GLY A 601 -19.78 11.44 -25.33
CA GLY A 601 -20.59 10.28 -25.74
C GLY A 601 -20.57 9.92 -27.24
N GLU A 602 -19.81 10.63 -28.08
CA GLU A 602 -19.58 10.21 -29.48
C GLU A 602 -18.31 9.35 -29.56
N VAL A 603 -18.49 8.03 -29.64
CA VAL A 603 -17.41 7.04 -29.61
C VAL A 603 -16.49 7.14 -30.83
N VAL A 604 -15.19 7.26 -30.56
CA VAL A 604 -14.10 7.26 -31.52
C VAL A 604 -13.29 5.97 -31.38
N LEU A 605 -12.98 5.33 -32.52
CA LEU A 605 -12.13 4.15 -32.61
C LEU A 605 -10.75 4.53 -33.14
N PHE A 606 -9.72 3.88 -32.61
CA PHE A 606 -8.34 4.02 -33.03
C PHE A 606 -7.77 2.67 -33.44
N GLY A 607 -7.43 2.53 -34.71
CA GLY A 607 -6.63 1.42 -35.23
C GLY A 607 -5.18 1.84 -35.38
N THR A 608 -4.23 0.95 -35.08
CA THR A 608 -2.80 1.16 -35.36
C THR A 608 -2.23 -0.05 -36.09
N GLY A 609 -1.14 0.13 -36.85
CA GLY A 609 -0.56 -0.93 -37.67
C GLY A 609 -0.06 -2.20 -36.94
N ASN A 610 -0.08 -2.21 -35.60
CA ASN A 610 0.35 -3.31 -34.74
C ASN A 610 -0.73 -3.75 -33.72
N ASP A 611 -1.93 -3.18 -33.77
CA ASP A 611 -3.00 -3.31 -32.75
C ASP A 611 -2.64 -2.76 -31.34
N ASP A 612 -1.60 -1.92 -31.24
CA ASP A 612 -1.24 -1.19 -30.02
C ASP A 612 -2.32 -0.16 -29.61
N LEU A 613 -2.53 0.02 -28.30
CA LEU A 613 -3.37 1.07 -27.73
C LEU A 613 -2.75 2.47 -27.98
N VAL A 614 -3.60 3.48 -28.15
CA VAL A 614 -3.14 4.89 -28.27
C VAL A 614 -3.28 5.66 -26.96
N GLU A 615 -2.42 6.67 -26.79
CA GLU A 615 -2.47 7.61 -25.66
C GLU A 615 -3.28 8.85 -26.04
N ILE A 616 -4.32 9.15 -25.26
CA ILE A 616 -5.22 10.30 -25.47
C ILE A 616 -5.15 11.24 -24.26
N LEU A 617 -4.93 12.53 -24.50
CA LEU A 617 -5.02 13.58 -23.48
C LEU A 617 -6.35 14.34 -23.63
N THR A 618 -7.15 14.39 -22.57
CA THR A 618 -8.47 15.05 -22.54
C THR A 618 -8.35 16.58 -22.37
N PRO A 619 -9.42 17.36 -22.64
CA PRO A 619 -9.49 18.79 -22.30
C PRO A 619 -9.23 19.12 -20.82
N SER A 620 -9.48 18.17 -19.92
CA SER A 620 -9.24 18.27 -18.47
C SER A 620 -7.84 17.81 -18.03
N GLY A 621 -6.99 17.35 -18.95
CA GLY A 621 -5.64 16.89 -18.67
C GLY A 621 -5.52 15.44 -18.19
N GLU A 622 -6.58 14.63 -18.33
CA GLU A 622 -6.54 13.19 -18.07
C GLU A 622 -5.84 12.47 -19.23
N THR A 623 -4.97 11.49 -18.93
CA THR A 623 -4.37 10.59 -19.92
C THR A 623 -5.11 9.25 -19.93
N VAL A 624 -5.71 8.90 -21.06
CA VAL A 624 -6.44 7.66 -21.30
C VAL A 624 -5.69 6.80 -22.32
N TRP A 625 -5.48 5.52 -22.02
CA TRP A 625 -4.87 4.55 -22.93
C TRP A 625 -5.93 3.58 -23.45
N THR A 626 -6.24 3.61 -24.74
CA THR A 626 -7.31 2.79 -25.32
C THR A 626 -7.20 2.69 -26.85
N SER A 627 -7.91 1.72 -27.46
CA SER A 627 -8.26 1.70 -28.88
C SER A 627 -9.72 2.13 -29.14
N VAL A 628 -10.49 2.33 -28.07
CA VAL A 628 -11.92 2.64 -28.06
C VAL A 628 -12.18 3.76 -27.05
N PHE A 629 -12.48 4.96 -27.54
CA PHE A 629 -12.62 6.15 -26.70
C PHE A 629 -14.06 6.67 -26.74
N GLU A 630 -14.72 6.65 -25.59
CA GLU A 630 -15.98 7.38 -25.36
C GLU A 630 -15.65 8.65 -24.58
N PRO A 631 -15.67 9.85 -25.19
CA PRO A 631 -15.28 11.07 -24.49
C PRO A 631 -16.26 11.40 -23.37
N ALA A 632 -15.77 11.70 -22.16
CA ALA A 632 -16.60 12.27 -21.10
C ALA A 632 -16.91 13.77 -21.33
N GLU A 633 -16.07 14.44 -22.12
CA GLU A 633 -16.10 15.89 -22.37
C GLU A 633 -16.12 16.22 -23.87
N THR A 634 -16.77 17.32 -24.23
CA THR A 634 -16.77 17.84 -25.60
C THR A 634 -15.64 18.86 -25.77
N GLY A 635 -14.69 18.59 -26.67
CA GLY A 635 -13.59 19.51 -26.93
C GLY A 635 -12.46 18.92 -27.77
N ARG A 636 -11.37 19.68 -27.84
CA ARG A 636 -10.12 19.26 -28.47
C ARG A 636 -9.38 18.29 -27.57
N HIS A 637 -9.17 17.08 -28.08
CA HIS A 637 -8.34 16.05 -27.48
C HIS A 637 -7.01 16.00 -28.21
N PHE A 638 -5.96 15.55 -27.53
CA PHE A 638 -4.67 15.26 -28.16
C PHE A 638 -4.41 13.76 -28.18
N LEU A 639 -3.71 13.31 -29.22
CA LEU A 639 -3.41 11.91 -29.50
C LEU A 639 -1.90 11.77 -29.65
N ASN A 640 -1.25 11.00 -28.79
CA ASN A 640 0.19 10.72 -28.87
C ASN A 640 0.42 9.30 -29.40
N VAL A 641 1.22 9.19 -30.47
CA VAL A 641 1.46 7.94 -31.23
C VAL A 641 2.89 7.89 -31.76
N ALA A 642 3.44 6.69 -31.98
CA ALA A 642 4.82 6.55 -32.45
C ALA A 642 5.01 7.12 -33.86
N ALA A 643 6.16 7.74 -34.14
CA ALA A 643 6.36 8.51 -35.37
C ALA A 643 6.45 7.65 -36.65
N ASP A 644 6.74 6.36 -36.51
CA ASP A 644 6.80 5.33 -37.54
C ASP A 644 5.49 4.52 -37.70
N GLN A 645 4.47 4.82 -36.90
CA GLN A 645 3.19 4.12 -36.86
C GLN A 645 2.14 4.75 -37.80
N ASP A 646 1.44 3.93 -38.57
CA ASP A 646 0.19 4.30 -39.26
C ASP A 646 -0.98 4.21 -38.26
N VAL A 647 -1.89 5.19 -38.30
CA VAL A 647 -3.02 5.31 -37.34
C VAL A 647 -4.32 5.65 -38.08
N ASP A 648 -5.33 4.81 -37.92
CA ASP A 648 -6.69 5.04 -38.41
C ASP A 648 -7.58 5.55 -37.28
N ILE A 649 -8.32 6.63 -37.53
CA ILE A 649 -9.25 7.25 -36.58
C ILE A 649 -10.66 7.22 -37.19
N GLU A 650 -11.60 6.51 -36.57
CA GLU A 650 -12.97 6.34 -37.07
C GLU A 650 -14.04 6.76 -36.04
N THR A 651 -15.21 7.21 -36.50
CA THR A 651 -16.42 7.22 -35.67
C THR A 651 -16.99 5.80 -35.60
N LEU A 652 -17.56 5.40 -34.45
CA LEU A 652 -18.21 4.09 -34.29
C LEU A 652 -19.11 3.70 -35.49
N PRO A 653 -18.76 2.66 -36.26
CA PRO A 653 -19.49 2.30 -37.49
C PRO A 653 -20.93 1.84 -37.21
N ALA A 654 -21.85 2.18 -38.12
CA ALA A 654 -23.28 1.91 -37.95
C ALA A 654 -23.69 0.42 -38.05
N ASP A 655 -22.73 -0.47 -38.35
CA ASP A 655 -22.84 -1.93 -38.27
C ASP A 655 -22.43 -2.52 -36.91
N VAL A 656 -21.84 -1.72 -36.01
CA VAL A 656 -21.48 -2.17 -34.65
C VAL A 656 -22.74 -2.20 -33.77
N LEU A 657 -22.89 -3.29 -33.02
CA LEU A 657 -23.99 -3.47 -32.07
C LEU A 657 -23.67 -2.79 -30.74
N THR A 658 -24.47 -1.81 -30.34
CA THR A 658 -24.42 -1.17 -29.02
C THR A 658 -25.49 -1.76 -28.09
N VAL A 659 -25.41 -1.47 -26.78
CA VAL A 659 -26.47 -1.88 -25.83
C VAL A 659 -27.84 -1.32 -26.26
N GLY A 660 -28.85 -2.19 -26.25
CA GLY A 660 -30.19 -1.92 -26.79
C GLY A 660 -30.37 -2.31 -28.27
N SER A 661 -29.30 -2.70 -28.97
CA SER A 661 -29.38 -3.20 -30.34
C SER A 661 -30.04 -4.58 -30.41
N SER A 662 -30.84 -4.80 -31.46
CA SER A 662 -31.30 -6.14 -31.86
C SER A 662 -31.23 -6.26 -33.38
N VAL A 663 -30.50 -7.27 -33.87
CA VAL A 663 -30.20 -7.48 -35.29
C VAL A 663 -30.49 -8.93 -35.69
N THR A 664 -30.73 -9.16 -36.99
CA THR A 664 -30.94 -10.49 -37.57
C THR A 664 -29.79 -10.83 -38.50
N GLY A 665 -29.07 -11.91 -38.22
CA GLY A 665 -27.98 -12.48 -39.03
C GLY A 665 -28.36 -13.81 -39.67
N THR A 666 -27.47 -14.35 -40.51
CA THR A 666 -27.68 -15.65 -41.18
C THR A 666 -26.41 -16.48 -41.27
N VAL A 667 -26.41 -17.67 -40.67
CA VAL A 667 -25.31 -18.65 -40.76
C VAL A 667 -25.42 -19.51 -42.02
N ALA A 668 -24.28 -19.86 -42.61
CA ALA A 668 -24.17 -20.56 -43.88
C ALA A 668 -23.54 -21.96 -43.72
N GLY A 669 -24.10 -22.77 -42.82
CA GLY A 669 -23.50 -24.02 -42.35
C GLY A 669 -22.44 -23.73 -41.29
N SER A 670 -21.40 -24.57 -41.24
CA SER A 670 -20.21 -24.35 -40.39
C SER A 670 -19.30 -23.22 -40.93
N GLN A 671 -19.88 -22.08 -41.28
CA GLN A 671 -19.17 -20.83 -41.55
C GLN A 671 -19.65 -19.79 -40.54
N PRO A 672 -18.79 -19.31 -39.62
CA PRO A 672 -19.17 -18.31 -38.65
C PRO A 672 -19.55 -16.99 -39.34
N SER A 673 -20.54 -16.32 -38.75
CA SER A 673 -20.94 -14.96 -39.07
C SER A 673 -20.41 -14.05 -37.97
N THR A 674 -19.45 -13.19 -38.30
CA THR A 674 -18.89 -12.24 -37.32
C THR A 674 -19.68 -10.94 -37.30
N MET A 675 -19.80 -10.35 -36.11
CA MET A 675 -20.39 -9.04 -35.84
C MET A 675 -19.51 -8.31 -34.84
N ARG A 676 -19.50 -6.97 -34.85
CA ARG A 676 -18.77 -6.18 -33.84
C ARG A 676 -19.75 -5.70 -32.75
N VAL A 677 -19.32 -5.72 -31.49
CA VAL A 677 -20.12 -5.28 -30.34
C VAL A 677 -19.34 -4.25 -29.53
N PHE A 678 -19.98 -3.12 -29.23
CA PHE A 678 -19.46 -2.06 -28.38
C PHE A 678 -20.07 -2.14 -26.97
N VAL A 679 -19.22 -2.07 -25.95
CA VAL A 679 -19.59 -2.14 -24.53
C VAL A 679 -19.07 -0.88 -23.83
N PRO A 680 -19.95 0.01 -23.33
CA PRO A 680 -19.55 1.19 -22.57
C PRO A 680 -18.80 0.87 -21.27
N ALA A 681 -17.98 1.81 -20.83
CA ALA A 681 -17.20 1.69 -19.59
C ALA A 681 -18.09 1.43 -18.37
N GLY A 682 -17.72 0.45 -17.54
CA GLY A 682 -18.41 0.14 -16.28
C GLY A 682 -19.83 -0.41 -16.42
N GLN A 683 -20.23 -0.90 -17.60
CA GLN A 683 -21.57 -1.44 -17.81
C GLN A 683 -21.58 -2.99 -17.84
N GLU A 684 -22.43 -3.62 -17.00
CA GLU A 684 -22.75 -5.04 -17.16
C GLU A 684 -23.72 -5.24 -18.34
N VAL A 685 -23.35 -6.14 -19.25
CA VAL A 685 -24.03 -6.40 -20.52
C VAL A 685 -24.12 -7.92 -20.74
N ALA A 686 -25.23 -8.38 -21.32
CA ALA A 686 -25.35 -9.72 -21.88
C ALA A 686 -25.62 -9.64 -23.39
N ILE A 687 -25.02 -10.55 -24.16
CA ILE A 687 -25.21 -10.66 -25.60
C ILE A 687 -25.97 -11.96 -25.86
N GLU A 688 -27.28 -11.85 -26.05
CA GLU A 688 -28.20 -12.96 -26.26
C GLU A 688 -28.29 -13.29 -27.75
N VAL A 689 -28.13 -14.57 -28.12
CA VAL A 689 -28.24 -15.05 -29.51
C VAL A 689 -29.31 -16.12 -29.60
N GLU A 690 -30.39 -15.85 -30.35
CA GLU A 690 -31.52 -16.76 -30.59
C GLU A 690 -31.51 -17.26 -32.05
N GLY A 691 -31.32 -18.57 -32.25
CA GLY A 691 -31.46 -19.23 -33.55
C GLY A 691 -32.92 -19.45 -33.93
N GLU A 692 -33.29 -19.09 -35.15
CA GLU A 692 -34.64 -19.27 -35.67
C GLU A 692 -34.78 -20.62 -36.42
N GLY A 693 -35.83 -21.38 -36.08
CA GLY A 693 -36.23 -22.59 -36.80
C GLY A 693 -35.40 -23.84 -36.47
N SER A 694 -34.31 -24.06 -37.21
CA SER A 694 -33.40 -25.21 -37.03
C SER A 694 -31.97 -24.79 -36.68
N VAL A 695 -31.72 -23.49 -36.48
CA VAL A 695 -30.42 -22.97 -36.06
C VAL A 695 -30.22 -23.16 -34.57
N TYR A 696 -29.05 -23.69 -34.20
CA TYR A 696 -28.57 -23.85 -32.84
C TYR A 696 -27.24 -23.08 -32.74
N PRO A 697 -27.26 -21.81 -32.30
CA PRO A 697 -26.10 -20.94 -32.35
C PRO A 697 -25.04 -21.35 -31.32
N TYR A 698 -23.86 -21.76 -31.78
CA TYR A 698 -22.64 -21.68 -30.98
C TYR A 698 -22.08 -20.27 -31.12
N VAL A 699 -21.64 -19.68 -30.00
CA VAL A 699 -21.28 -18.27 -29.92
C VAL A 699 -19.96 -18.10 -29.19
N GLU A 700 -19.05 -17.35 -29.80
CA GLU A 700 -17.79 -16.94 -29.17
C GLU A 700 -17.70 -15.41 -29.19
N LEU A 701 -17.42 -14.83 -28.02
CA LEU A 701 -17.05 -13.43 -27.85
C LEU A 701 -15.53 -13.35 -27.74
N LEU A 702 -14.93 -12.52 -28.58
CA LEU A 702 -13.50 -12.38 -28.79
C LEU A 702 -13.11 -10.92 -28.55
N THR A 703 -11.97 -10.65 -27.91
CA THR A 703 -11.32 -9.33 -28.00
C THR A 703 -10.80 -9.11 -29.42
N MET A 704 -10.48 -7.86 -29.77
CA MET A 704 -10.05 -7.51 -31.14
C MET A 704 -8.74 -8.20 -31.59
N ASP A 705 -7.92 -8.70 -30.66
CA ASP A 705 -6.73 -9.53 -30.91
C ASP A 705 -7.06 -11.00 -31.26
N GLY A 706 -8.33 -11.41 -31.14
CA GLY A 706 -8.81 -12.78 -31.33
C GLY A 706 -8.79 -13.66 -30.07
N SER A 707 -8.48 -13.12 -28.88
CA SER A 707 -8.52 -13.89 -27.63
C SER A 707 -9.97 -14.13 -27.15
N THR A 708 -10.31 -15.36 -26.76
CA THR A 708 -11.68 -15.73 -26.33
C THR A 708 -12.02 -15.21 -24.94
N VAL A 709 -13.02 -14.34 -24.87
CA VAL A 709 -13.54 -13.70 -23.64
C VAL A 709 -14.57 -14.60 -22.96
N SER A 710 -15.54 -15.07 -23.75
CA SER A 710 -16.68 -15.86 -23.30
C SER A 710 -17.19 -16.68 -24.49
N SER A 711 -17.58 -17.94 -24.28
CA SER A 711 -18.31 -18.72 -25.28
C SER A 711 -19.45 -19.49 -24.64
N ASP A 712 -20.52 -19.71 -25.40
CA ASP A 712 -21.68 -20.48 -24.98
C ASP A 712 -22.22 -21.34 -26.12
N SER A 713 -22.87 -22.44 -25.74
CA SER A 713 -23.36 -23.47 -26.64
C SER A 713 -24.83 -23.79 -26.36
N PRO A 714 -25.64 -24.03 -27.40
CA PRO A 714 -27.09 -24.13 -27.25
C PRO A 714 -27.43 -25.47 -26.57
N GLY A 715 -28.14 -25.39 -25.45
CA GLY A 715 -28.58 -26.60 -24.73
C GLY A 715 -29.51 -27.45 -25.58
N TYR A 716 -29.52 -28.78 -25.37
CA TYR A 716 -30.28 -29.80 -26.13
C TYR A 716 -31.80 -29.53 -26.38
N TYR A 717 -32.38 -28.50 -25.77
CA TYR A 717 -33.79 -28.11 -25.88
C TYR A 717 -34.03 -26.62 -26.14
N TYR A 718 -32.98 -25.82 -26.37
CA TYR A 718 -33.07 -24.36 -26.53
C TYR A 718 -32.17 -23.90 -27.68
N SER A 719 -32.68 -23.02 -28.56
CA SER A 719 -31.89 -22.39 -29.64
C SER A 719 -31.23 -21.08 -29.21
N THR A 720 -31.00 -20.91 -27.90
CA THR A 720 -30.44 -19.68 -27.31
C THR A 720 -29.06 -19.94 -26.71
N ALA A 721 -28.12 -19.04 -26.97
CA ALA A 721 -26.83 -18.94 -26.29
C ALA A 721 -26.66 -17.51 -25.73
N THR A 722 -25.82 -17.33 -24.72
CA THR A 722 -25.57 -16.01 -24.09
C THR A 722 -24.12 -15.86 -23.66
N VAL A 723 -23.43 -14.87 -24.23
CA VAL A 723 -22.05 -14.54 -23.90
C VAL A 723 -21.95 -13.20 -23.19
N PHE A 724 -20.92 -13.05 -22.36
CA PHE A 724 -20.72 -11.89 -21.49
C PHE A 724 -19.34 -11.27 -21.77
N PRO A 725 -19.24 -9.94 -22.00
CA PRO A 725 -17.97 -9.23 -22.04
C PRO A 725 -17.31 -9.21 -20.65
N TYR A 726 -16.07 -8.75 -20.58
CA TYR A 726 -15.46 -8.45 -19.29
C TYR A 726 -16.07 -7.17 -18.70
N TYR A 727 -16.29 -7.17 -17.38
CA TYR A 727 -16.63 -5.94 -16.66
C TYR A 727 -15.35 -5.13 -16.44
N GLU A 728 -15.19 -4.06 -17.20
CA GLU A 728 -14.01 -3.20 -17.19
C GLU A 728 -14.37 -1.73 -16.98
N SER A 729 -13.40 -0.96 -16.48
CA SER A 729 -13.54 0.49 -16.25
C SER A 729 -13.31 1.34 -17.51
N SER A 730 -12.95 0.72 -18.63
CA SER A 730 -12.79 1.31 -19.96
C SER A 730 -13.86 0.78 -20.90
N ALA A 731 -14.22 1.56 -21.91
CA ALA A 731 -15.11 1.10 -22.98
C ALA A 731 -14.36 0.11 -23.88
N GLN A 732 -15.05 -0.91 -24.39
CA GLN A 732 -14.42 -2.02 -25.12
C GLN A 732 -15.16 -2.36 -26.43
N MET A 733 -14.40 -2.96 -27.35
CA MET A 733 -14.89 -3.52 -28.61
C MET A 733 -14.58 -5.02 -28.65
N TYR A 734 -15.57 -5.80 -29.07
CA TYR A 734 -15.47 -7.26 -29.19
C TYR A 734 -15.93 -7.73 -30.57
N GLU A 735 -15.33 -8.80 -31.08
CA GLU A 735 -15.89 -9.58 -32.18
C GLU A 735 -16.79 -10.70 -31.62
N LEU A 736 -18.03 -10.75 -32.10
CA LEU A 736 -19.00 -11.80 -31.82
C LEU A 736 -19.05 -12.74 -33.02
N SER A 737 -18.51 -13.94 -32.85
CA SER A 737 -18.61 -15.04 -33.81
C SER A 737 -19.85 -15.88 -33.52
N VAL A 738 -20.71 -16.08 -34.52
CA VAL A 738 -21.90 -16.95 -34.44
C VAL A 738 -21.87 -18.00 -35.54
N GLU A 739 -21.87 -19.29 -35.18
CA GLU A 739 -22.01 -20.41 -36.12
C GLU A 739 -23.13 -21.39 -35.72
N ASP A 740 -23.55 -22.27 -36.62
CA ASP A 740 -24.48 -23.35 -36.27
C ASP A 740 -23.74 -24.57 -35.74
N TYR A 741 -24.06 -24.98 -34.51
CA TYR A 741 -23.44 -26.12 -33.81
C TYR A 741 -23.59 -27.47 -34.54
N PHE A 742 -24.57 -27.61 -35.44
CA PHE A 742 -24.78 -28.81 -36.27
C PHE A 742 -24.37 -28.62 -37.74
N GLY A 743 -23.91 -27.43 -38.14
CA GLY A 743 -23.55 -27.08 -39.51
C GLY A 743 -24.75 -26.86 -40.45
N GLU A 744 -25.92 -26.53 -39.91
CA GLU A 744 -27.10 -26.14 -40.70
C GLU A 744 -27.02 -24.68 -41.17
N SER A 745 -27.83 -24.32 -42.18
CA SER A 745 -27.95 -22.94 -42.68
C SER A 745 -29.29 -22.32 -42.29
N GLY A 746 -29.28 -21.07 -41.81
CA GLY A 746 -30.51 -20.41 -41.38
C GLY A 746 -30.31 -19.01 -40.82
N THR A 747 -31.26 -18.58 -40.00
CA THR A 747 -31.36 -17.21 -39.46
C THR A 747 -31.16 -17.22 -37.95
N PHE A 748 -30.53 -16.19 -37.41
CA PHE A 748 -30.41 -15.95 -35.97
C PHE A 748 -30.65 -14.48 -35.63
N ARG A 749 -30.92 -14.19 -34.36
CA ARG A 749 -31.10 -12.86 -33.81
C ARG A 749 -30.09 -12.63 -32.71
N VAL A 750 -29.38 -11.50 -32.75
CA VAL A 750 -28.54 -11.03 -31.64
C VAL A 750 -29.27 -9.89 -30.95
N THR A 751 -29.29 -9.88 -29.63
CA THR A 751 -29.78 -8.74 -28.82
C THR A 751 -28.76 -8.42 -27.72
N VAL A 752 -28.37 -7.16 -27.62
CA VAL A 752 -27.40 -6.69 -26.61
C VAL A 752 -28.18 -5.99 -25.50
N VAL A 753 -28.19 -6.54 -24.30
CA VAL A 753 -29.02 -6.07 -23.18
C VAL A 753 -28.17 -5.65 -21.97
N PRO A 754 -28.56 -4.62 -21.20
CA PRO A 754 -27.96 -4.38 -19.89
C PRO A 754 -28.38 -5.49 -18.91
N GLN A 755 -27.65 -5.64 -17.80
CA GLN A 755 -28.08 -6.40 -16.62
C GLN A 755 -28.60 -5.48 -15.50
#